data_AF-A0A9P6I8L8-F1
#
_entry.id   AF-A0A9P6I8L8-F1
#
_cell.length_a   1.000
_cell.length_b   1.000
_cell.length_c   1.000
_cell.angle_alpha   90.00
_cell.angle_beta   90.00
_cell.angle_gamma   90.00
#
_symmetry.space_group_name_H-M   'P 1'
#
loop_
_entity.id
_entity.type
_entity.pdbx_description
1 polymer ?
#
loop_
_entity_poly.entity_id
_entity_poly.type
_entity_poly.pdbx_seq_one_letter_code
_entity_poly.pdbx_strand_id
1 'polypeptide(L)'
;MAPQCFDKKQFISRDDVLRYRAVTKFLSVTNGYGPSAPVGSPEQRKGPPYHLNQTLSPTQKAYVQTLHFTHLLVRQHEVVTTTMLENNEDILNAIRKLSIDNTGFPDPRQGPRRRQYLRWIRRYRRDDQTLSDLPTNALPGQLKCKLTNLDGTGFPANVSAARYYIDNIQATVKGAGGRTKLQTSVSWGKHVDNTVCLLRRMRLAKRMDDLRPAVKIFRNYVVISSCEKMNTRLFRGVKKSRVSGAIAALQQATTESLDVTEQLRMMENRRNFHLAITYDISAVKSDSAKESPVPAVHPLSAKDSDEVRNIVTFLKKSGHGQGLGSYPPPGKDWYNVEGRQVFHEILSRLLNGYTEALAMLIKTKNTCHKEKTAVLKGKQNAQGPDAQMLDRVATNVVFFLVHLSLFQDKFAKMVVIKGQEKSTVLHEHLQWVAERYRLEDDRHVGSKSPLYRAYDEDTVETKSGSGESHEIDSEKSELSDLDATSQRSWAAAAGKYLNLLTLHGQAMRNLGKFDVQAKDEAKKIASVIITKGGFRLLEVIPEYKDLEMVSMKDLLSIFPMKDGKPLQKKDQILIMNWIHYKEEKKNGAKHATDFRSSYFGGTCHCEVSLLCIQLLNRQMANLRKSSPQEGIEIPEKDIIDLFLKTITVLPVSKHCCPACDSLVAFYANLIGKQIQYPGSHKNWSACSPPPWILKDAGSHMMKIATEALRERLSWILEQINRKPTDPSPTPSSSEVKSPEGESMAGESDAESGLAEQSMLENSEYTVFDF
;
A
#
# COMPACT_ATOMS: atom_id res chain seq x y z
N MET A 1 28.50 2.29 -31.15
CA MET A 1 29.57 1.86 -30.23
C MET A 1 29.56 0.34 -30.14
N ALA A 2 30.70 -0.30 -29.89
CA ALA A 2 30.70 -1.71 -29.52
C ALA A 2 30.12 -1.90 -28.09
N PRO A 3 29.41 -3.00 -27.80
CA PRO A 3 28.89 -3.28 -26.46
C PRO A 3 30.03 -3.50 -25.46
N GLN A 4 29.81 -3.10 -24.20
CA GLN A 4 30.77 -3.35 -23.12
C GLN A 4 30.55 -4.74 -22.53
N CYS A 5 31.59 -5.58 -22.50
CA CYS A 5 31.54 -6.96 -22.05
C CYS A 5 32.24 -7.14 -20.68
N PHE A 6 31.74 -8.04 -19.85
CA PHE A 6 32.12 -8.18 -18.44
C PHE A 6 32.15 -9.65 -17.97
N ASP A 7 32.95 -9.95 -16.95
CA ASP A 7 33.08 -11.30 -16.39
C ASP A 7 31.78 -11.76 -15.67
N LYS A 8 31.16 -12.85 -16.16
CA LYS A 8 29.96 -13.46 -15.56
C LYS A 8 30.12 -13.76 -14.06
N LYS A 9 31.33 -14.01 -13.56
CA LYS A 9 31.58 -14.28 -12.12
C LYS A 9 31.27 -13.08 -11.22
N GLN A 10 31.12 -11.88 -11.78
CA GLN A 10 30.79 -10.64 -11.05
C GLN A 10 29.27 -10.42 -10.90
N PHE A 11 28.43 -11.21 -11.58
CA PHE A 11 26.97 -11.15 -11.53
C PHE A 11 26.37 -12.38 -10.84
N ILE A 12 25.08 -12.30 -10.50
CA ILE A 12 24.29 -13.48 -10.10
C ILE A 12 24.22 -14.50 -11.26
N SER A 13 24.15 -15.80 -10.95
CA SER A 13 23.94 -16.82 -11.98
C SER A 13 22.49 -16.78 -12.49
N ARG A 14 22.25 -17.23 -13.73
CA ARG A 14 20.88 -17.40 -14.27
C ARG A 14 20.04 -18.32 -13.39
N ASP A 15 20.63 -19.42 -12.93
CA ASP A 15 19.94 -20.42 -12.10
C ASP A 15 19.55 -19.84 -10.74
N ASP A 16 20.38 -18.97 -10.17
CA ASP A 16 20.04 -18.23 -8.96
C ASP A 16 18.94 -17.18 -9.21
N VAL A 17 18.86 -16.54 -10.39
CA VAL A 17 17.71 -15.69 -10.74
C VAL A 17 16.43 -16.51 -10.85
N LEU A 18 16.44 -17.65 -11.55
CA LEU A 18 15.29 -18.55 -11.67
C LEU A 18 14.85 -19.11 -10.31
N ARG A 19 15.81 -19.50 -9.46
CA ARG A 19 15.58 -19.95 -8.09
C ARG A 19 15.02 -18.81 -7.22
N TYR A 20 15.52 -17.59 -7.36
CA TYR A 20 15.04 -16.43 -6.60
C TYR A 20 13.58 -16.09 -6.91
N ARG A 21 13.22 -16.16 -8.20
CA ARG A 21 11.84 -16.01 -8.66
C ARG A 21 10.93 -17.06 -8.04
N ALA A 22 11.34 -18.32 -8.04
CA ALA A 22 10.62 -19.43 -7.42
C ALA A 22 10.44 -19.21 -5.90
N VAL A 23 11.51 -18.89 -5.18
CA VAL A 23 11.51 -18.62 -3.73
C VAL A 23 10.58 -17.46 -3.38
N THR A 24 10.68 -16.33 -4.09
CA THR A 24 9.81 -15.17 -3.81
C THR A 24 8.36 -15.39 -4.24
N LYS A 25 8.10 -16.18 -5.29
CA LYS A 25 6.75 -16.64 -5.68
C LYS A 25 6.13 -17.53 -4.58
N PHE A 26 6.86 -18.52 -4.08
CA PHE A 26 6.41 -19.40 -2.99
C PHE A 26 6.08 -18.61 -1.71
N LEU A 27 6.98 -17.70 -1.31
CA LEU A 27 6.78 -16.79 -0.18
C LEU A 27 5.58 -15.86 -0.37
N SER A 28 5.31 -15.45 -1.61
CA SER A 28 4.20 -14.58 -1.97
C SER A 28 2.84 -15.30 -1.96
N VAL A 29 2.79 -16.56 -2.40
CA VAL A 29 1.60 -17.43 -2.26
C VAL A 29 1.32 -17.71 -0.78
N THR A 30 2.35 -18.06 0.00
CA THR A 30 2.20 -18.38 1.44
C THR A 30 2.06 -17.16 2.36
N ASN A 31 1.71 -15.99 1.82
CA ASN A 31 1.46 -14.78 2.61
C ASN A 31 0.27 -14.94 3.56
N GLY A 32 0.45 -14.49 4.80
CA GLY A 32 -0.50 -14.65 5.90
C GLY A 32 -0.26 -15.90 6.76
N TYR A 33 0.64 -16.79 6.33
CA TYR A 33 1.04 -17.99 7.08
C TYR A 33 2.47 -17.83 7.64
N GLY A 34 2.89 -18.75 8.52
CA GLY A 34 4.21 -18.72 9.15
C GLY A 34 4.34 -17.69 10.28
N PRO A 35 5.50 -17.66 10.96
CA PRO A 35 5.93 -16.45 11.66
C PRO A 35 5.93 -15.26 10.69
N SER A 36 5.77 -14.05 11.24
CA SER A 36 6.03 -12.84 10.47
C SER A 36 7.50 -12.85 10.05
N ALA A 37 7.76 -12.99 8.74
CA ALA A 37 9.08 -13.21 8.14
C ALA A 37 10.17 -12.37 8.82
N PRO A 38 11.36 -12.95 9.07
CA PRO A 38 12.27 -12.48 10.10
C PRO A 38 12.65 -11.03 9.83
N VAL A 39 12.04 -10.15 10.62
CA VAL A 39 12.23 -8.70 10.53
C VAL A 39 13.60 -8.44 11.15
N GLY A 40 14.65 -8.67 10.34
CA GLY A 40 16.07 -8.73 10.73
C GLY A 40 16.40 -7.67 11.77
N SER A 41 17.16 -8.06 12.80
CA SER A 41 16.89 -7.68 14.20
C SER A 41 16.63 -6.18 14.41
N PRO A 42 15.87 -5.77 15.45
CA PRO A 42 15.65 -4.35 15.76
C PRO A 42 16.94 -3.50 15.81
N GLU A 43 18.08 -4.13 16.06
CA GLU A 43 19.41 -3.53 16.07
C GLU A 43 20.03 -3.39 14.68
N GLN A 44 19.81 -4.35 13.76
CA GLN A 44 20.10 -4.17 12.33
C GLN A 44 19.18 -3.11 11.69
N ARG A 45 18.07 -2.78 12.33
CA ARG A 45 17.12 -1.71 11.93
C ARG A 45 17.32 -0.40 12.70
N LYS A 46 18.54 -0.09 13.15
CA LYS A 46 18.96 1.18 13.77
C LYS A 46 18.90 2.42 12.84
N GLY A 47 18.11 2.40 11.77
CA GLY A 47 17.71 3.63 11.08
C GLY A 47 16.67 4.38 11.91
N PRO A 48 16.91 5.61 12.39
CA PRO A 48 15.90 6.37 13.12
C PRO A 48 14.59 6.50 12.30
N PRO A 49 13.43 6.19 12.89
CA PRO A 49 12.14 6.52 12.29
C PRO A 49 11.97 8.04 12.19
N TYR A 50 11.13 8.46 11.24
CA TYR A 50 10.90 9.86 10.92
C TYR A 50 10.17 10.61 12.04
N HIS A 51 10.93 11.34 12.86
CA HIS A 51 10.40 12.25 13.88
C HIS A 51 10.28 13.66 13.30
N LEU A 52 9.05 14.06 12.99
CA LEU A 52 8.72 15.39 12.43
C LEU A 52 8.95 16.56 13.41
N ASN A 53 9.22 16.26 14.69
CA ASN A 53 9.35 17.23 15.78
C ASN A 53 10.81 17.66 16.05
N GLN A 54 11.80 17.12 15.32
CA GLN A 54 13.17 17.61 15.34
C GLN A 54 13.38 18.64 14.21
N THR A 55 14.37 19.52 14.35
CA THR A 55 14.83 20.40 13.26
C THR A 55 15.31 19.55 12.08
N LEU A 56 14.42 19.34 11.11
CA LEU A 56 14.64 18.42 9.99
C LEU A 56 15.97 18.73 9.30
N SER A 57 16.85 17.74 9.20
CA SER A 57 18.11 17.90 8.49
C SER A 57 17.84 18.25 7.02
N PRO A 58 18.78 18.90 6.31
CA PRO A 58 18.57 19.27 4.91
C PRO A 58 18.18 18.09 4.01
N THR A 59 18.74 16.89 4.26
CA THR A 59 18.33 15.63 3.62
C THR A 59 16.88 15.24 3.96
N GLN A 60 16.46 15.42 5.22
CA GLN A 60 15.09 15.12 5.64
C GLN A 60 14.05 16.09 5.02
N LYS A 61 14.39 17.39 4.94
CA LYS A 61 13.59 18.39 4.21
C LYS A 61 13.40 17.96 2.75
N ALA A 62 14.45 17.45 2.09
CA ALA A 62 14.39 17.00 0.70
C ALA A 62 13.60 15.70 0.49
N TYR A 63 13.71 14.72 1.39
CA TYR A 63 12.92 13.47 1.35
C TYR A 63 11.41 13.75 1.40
N VAL A 64 10.93 14.67 2.24
CA VAL A 64 9.50 14.99 2.32
C VAL A 64 8.98 15.55 1.00
N GLN A 65 9.73 16.43 0.33
CA GLN A 65 9.32 16.98 -0.97
C GLN A 65 9.34 15.92 -2.08
N THR A 66 10.38 15.08 -2.12
CA THR A 66 10.50 14.02 -3.12
C THR A 66 9.48 12.90 -2.89
N LEU A 67 9.09 12.60 -1.64
CA LEU A 67 7.96 11.72 -1.31
C LEU A 67 6.62 12.29 -1.80
N HIS A 68 6.34 13.56 -1.54
CA HIS A 68 5.14 14.21 -2.09
C HIS A 68 5.13 14.17 -3.62
N PHE A 69 6.29 14.36 -4.27
CA PHE A 69 6.39 14.29 -5.73
C PHE A 69 6.12 12.86 -6.22
N THR A 70 6.71 11.84 -5.58
CA THR A 70 6.40 10.43 -5.86
C THR A 70 4.89 10.13 -5.73
N HIS A 71 4.17 10.74 -4.78
CA HIS A 71 2.73 10.54 -4.62
C HIS A 71 1.88 11.21 -5.71
N LEU A 72 2.26 12.39 -6.22
CA LEU A 72 1.52 13.05 -7.31
C LEU A 72 1.53 12.22 -8.61
N LEU A 73 2.62 11.48 -8.83
CA LEU A 73 2.85 10.70 -10.03
C LEU A 73 2.10 9.34 -10.08
N VAL A 74 1.26 8.99 -9.09
CA VAL A 74 0.66 7.65 -9.00
C VAL A 74 -0.71 7.59 -9.68
N ARG A 75 -0.83 6.87 -10.82
CA ARG A 75 -2.13 6.47 -11.41
C ARG A 75 -2.62 5.10 -10.86
N GLN A 76 -3.77 4.62 -11.32
CA GLN A 76 -4.63 3.60 -10.66
C GLN A 76 -3.94 2.40 -9.98
N HIS A 77 -2.97 1.73 -10.62
CA HIS A 77 -2.20 0.66 -9.95
C HIS A 77 -0.69 1.00 -9.91
N GLU A 78 -0.31 2.19 -10.38
CA GLU A 78 1.05 2.59 -10.74
C GLU A 78 2.02 2.71 -9.57
N VAL A 79 3.31 2.63 -9.90
CA VAL A 79 4.36 2.16 -8.99
C VAL A 79 5.60 2.98 -9.24
N VAL A 80 5.73 4.04 -8.44
CA VAL A 80 6.70 5.10 -8.66
C VAL A 80 7.72 5.04 -7.54
N THR A 81 8.98 5.24 -7.91
CA THR A 81 10.09 5.47 -6.98
C THR A 81 10.82 6.68 -7.52
N THR A 82 11.00 7.72 -6.70
CA THR A 82 11.94 8.79 -7.03
C THR A 82 13.24 8.57 -6.29
N THR A 83 14.27 9.31 -6.65
CA THR A 83 15.53 9.38 -5.92
C THR A 83 16.09 10.78 -6.05
N MET A 84 16.76 11.27 -5.00
CA MET A 84 17.56 12.49 -5.10
C MET A 84 19.03 12.11 -5.26
N LEU A 85 19.57 12.35 -6.45
CA LEU A 85 20.99 12.20 -6.76
C LEU A 85 21.73 13.43 -6.24
N GLU A 86 22.84 13.23 -5.51
CA GLU A 86 23.70 14.30 -4.95
C GLU A 86 24.57 14.98 -6.05
N ASN A 87 24.00 15.18 -7.25
CA ASN A 87 24.67 15.66 -8.47
C ASN A 87 24.52 17.18 -8.68
N ASN A 88 23.47 17.79 -8.13
CA ASN A 88 23.12 19.19 -8.39
C ASN A 88 23.67 20.07 -7.26
N GLU A 89 24.83 20.68 -7.48
CA GLU A 89 25.48 21.55 -6.51
C GLU A 89 24.66 22.82 -6.18
N ASP A 90 23.72 23.25 -7.02
CA ASP A 90 22.81 24.36 -6.72
C ASP A 90 21.74 23.95 -5.68
N ILE A 91 21.20 22.73 -5.81
CA ILE A 91 20.32 22.11 -4.82
C ILE A 91 21.10 21.79 -3.54
N LEU A 92 22.31 21.23 -3.64
CA LEU A 92 23.15 20.95 -2.48
C LEU A 92 23.61 22.22 -1.77
N ASN A 93 23.94 23.30 -2.49
CA ASN A 93 24.28 24.58 -1.86
C ASN A 93 23.06 25.29 -1.29
N ALA A 94 21.87 25.15 -1.88
CA ALA A 94 20.63 25.58 -1.20
C ALA A 94 20.43 24.79 0.11
N ILE A 95 20.65 23.46 0.08
CA ILE A 95 20.58 22.55 1.24
C ILE A 95 21.64 22.89 2.32
N ARG A 96 22.88 23.24 1.93
CA ARG A 96 23.99 23.61 2.83
C ARG A 96 23.87 25.03 3.39
N LYS A 97 23.42 26.01 2.60
CA LYS A 97 23.20 27.41 3.05
C LYS A 97 22.03 27.57 4.02
N LEU A 98 21.32 26.47 4.34
CA LEU A 98 20.27 26.35 5.35
C LEU A 98 20.74 25.46 6.53
N SER A 99 22.06 25.44 6.77
CA SER A 99 22.73 24.64 7.81
C SER A 99 23.60 25.49 8.76
N ILE A 100 23.41 26.81 8.78
CA ILE A 100 24.12 27.77 9.63
C ILE A 100 23.08 28.68 10.29
N ASP A 101 22.57 28.24 11.44
CA ASP A 101 22.46 29.01 12.68
C ASP A 101 21.56 28.29 13.68
N ASN A 102 22.16 27.71 14.72
CA ASN A 102 21.57 27.49 16.05
C ASN A 102 22.63 26.87 16.99
N THR A 103 23.30 27.71 17.77
CA THR A 103 24.16 27.29 18.87
C THR A 103 23.33 26.89 20.09
N GLY A 104 23.40 25.62 20.49
CA GLY A 104 23.12 25.18 21.86
C GLY A 104 21.65 24.94 22.26
N PHE A 105 21.27 23.67 22.37
CA PHE A 105 20.39 23.12 23.42
C PHE A 105 20.77 21.64 23.66
N PRO A 106 20.50 21.04 24.85
CA PRO A 106 21.20 19.85 25.33
C PRO A 106 20.68 18.50 24.80
N ASP A 107 21.47 17.46 25.01
CA ASP A 107 21.30 16.10 24.47
C ASP A 107 20.24 15.26 25.22
N PRO A 108 19.10 14.89 24.60
CA PRO A 108 18.02 14.14 25.25
C PRO A 108 18.27 12.63 25.27
N ARG A 109 19.34 12.18 25.96
CA ARG A 109 19.75 10.77 26.07
C ARG A 109 19.13 9.99 27.26
N GLN A 110 17.86 10.25 27.59
CA GLN A 110 17.11 9.46 28.60
C GLN A 110 15.64 9.22 28.18
N GLY A 111 15.09 8.05 28.52
CA GLY A 111 13.67 7.67 28.29
C GLY A 111 13.44 6.56 27.23
N PRO A 112 12.79 5.43 27.56
CA PRO A 112 12.66 4.27 26.65
C PRO A 112 11.28 4.10 25.97
N ARG A 113 11.21 3.12 25.04
CA ARG A 113 10.00 2.50 24.43
C ARG A 113 9.25 3.24 23.31
N ARG A 114 9.94 3.50 22.19
CA ARG A 114 9.32 3.58 20.84
C ARG A 114 8.63 2.26 20.44
N ARG A 115 7.52 2.30 19.69
CA ARG A 115 7.12 1.31 18.64
C ARG A 115 5.88 1.78 17.82
N GLN A 116 5.63 1.15 16.66
CA GLN A 116 4.37 1.12 15.86
C GLN A 116 4.09 2.14 14.72
N TYR A 117 4.80 2.04 13.57
CA TYR A 117 4.22 1.95 12.19
C TYR A 117 5.30 1.37 11.21
N LEU A 118 5.24 1.30 9.86
CA LEU A 118 4.44 1.87 8.75
C LEU A 118 4.65 0.91 7.52
N ARG A 119 3.64 0.32 6.82
CA ARG A 119 3.89 -0.96 6.07
C ARG A 119 2.98 -1.47 4.85
N TRP A 120 2.89 -0.80 3.65
CA TRP A 120 2.90 -1.34 2.18
C TRP A 120 1.80 -1.25 1.04
N ILE A 121 2.22 -1.31 -0.28
CA ILE A 121 1.59 -1.94 -1.54
C ILE A 121 2.63 -2.14 -2.70
N ARG A 122 2.45 -3.11 -3.64
CA ARG A 122 2.75 -3.12 -5.13
C ARG A 122 1.89 -4.20 -5.87
N ARG A 123 1.75 -4.35 -7.22
CA ARG A 123 2.30 -3.66 -8.42
C ARG A 123 1.22 -3.30 -9.52
N TYR A 124 1.50 -3.42 -10.83
CA TYR A 124 0.69 -3.04 -12.04
C TYR A 124 1.13 -3.86 -13.28
N ARG A 125 0.34 -3.93 -14.37
CA ARG A 125 0.78 -4.27 -15.75
C ARG A 125 -0.14 -3.66 -16.84
N ARG A 126 0.46 -3.46 -18.03
CA ARG A 126 -0.07 -3.16 -19.38
C ARG A 126 1.09 -3.53 -20.36
N ASP A 127 0.91 -3.85 -21.63
CA ASP A 127 -0.27 -4.21 -22.43
C ASP A 127 0.06 -5.52 -23.19
N ASP A 128 -0.94 -6.22 -23.72
CA ASP A 128 -0.74 -7.51 -24.38
C ASP A 128 -0.32 -7.32 -25.86
N GLN A 129 0.86 -7.84 -26.22
CA GLN A 129 1.27 -8.10 -27.61
C GLN A 129 1.42 -9.61 -27.81
N THR A 130 0.88 -10.13 -28.91
CA THR A 130 1.04 -11.51 -29.35
C THR A 130 2.50 -11.81 -29.69
N LEU A 131 3.09 -12.78 -29.02
CA LEU A 131 4.44 -13.26 -29.32
C LEU A 131 4.41 -14.12 -30.59
N SER A 132 5.16 -13.70 -31.61
CA SER A 132 5.64 -14.58 -32.69
C SER A 132 7.01 -15.16 -32.30
N ASP A 133 7.43 -16.22 -32.99
CA ASP A 133 8.60 -17.03 -32.63
C ASP A 133 9.91 -16.24 -32.53
N LEU A 134 10.76 -16.67 -31.59
CA LEU A 134 11.99 -15.98 -31.16
C LEU A 134 13.13 -16.98 -30.95
N PRO A 135 14.40 -16.58 -31.19
CA PRO A 135 15.53 -17.49 -31.14
C PRO A 135 15.85 -17.98 -29.72
N THR A 136 16.18 -19.27 -29.61
CA THR A 136 16.34 -20.06 -28.38
C THR A 136 17.46 -19.59 -27.42
N ASN A 137 18.24 -18.58 -27.81
CA ASN A 137 19.47 -18.16 -27.11
C ASN A 137 19.33 -16.82 -26.36
N ALA A 138 18.16 -16.16 -26.41
CA ALA A 138 17.95 -14.89 -25.69
C ALA A 138 18.02 -15.11 -24.16
N LEU A 139 18.95 -14.45 -23.46
CA LEU A 139 19.11 -14.68 -22.01
C LEU A 139 17.88 -14.20 -21.24
N PRO A 140 17.21 -15.07 -20.46
CA PRO A 140 15.94 -14.68 -19.89
C PRO A 140 16.09 -13.64 -18.76
N GLY A 141 15.42 -12.49 -18.93
CA GLY A 141 15.16 -11.53 -17.86
C GLY A 141 15.61 -10.11 -18.12
N GLN A 142 16.11 -9.82 -19.33
CA GLN A 142 16.52 -8.49 -19.76
C GLN A 142 15.48 -7.43 -19.39
N LEU A 143 15.95 -6.31 -18.84
CA LEU A 143 15.13 -5.12 -18.67
C LEU A 143 15.73 -4.04 -19.57
N LYS A 144 14.92 -3.41 -20.40
CA LYS A 144 15.34 -2.23 -21.14
C LYS A 144 15.27 -1.01 -20.23
N CYS A 145 16.42 -0.51 -19.83
CA CYS A 145 16.53 0.79 -19.18
C CYS A 145 16.48 1.88 -20.24
N LYS A 146 15.45 2.74 -20.20
CA LYS A 146 15.28 3.88 -21.09
C LYS A 146 15.31 5.16 -20.27
N LEU A 147 16.25 6.04 -20.56
CA LEU A 147 16.30 7.39 -20.00
C LEU A 147 15.46 8.36 -20.85
N THR A 148 14.78 9.29 -20.20
CA THR A 148 14.06 10.38 -20.87
C THR A 148 14.25 11.65 -20.05
N ASN A 149 14.84 12.69 -20.66
CA ASN A 149 14.92 14.01 -20.05
C ASN A 149 13.52 14.64 -20.02
N LEU A 150 13.15 15.24 -18.89
CA LEU A 150 11.83 15.87 -18.71
C LEU A 150 11.98 17.39 -18.85
N ASP A 151 11.76 17.88 -20.07
CA ASP A 151 11.83 19.29 -20.40
C ASP A 151 10.77 20.12 -19.66
N GLY A 152 9.66 19.51 -19.22
CA GLY A 152 8.58 20.18 -18.54
C GLY A 152 7.83 21.16 -19.45
N THR A 153 7.75 20.87 -20.75
CA THR A 153 6.98 21.61 -21.76
C THR A 153 5.70 20.88 -22.15
N GLY A 154 5.59 19.58 -21.86
CA GLY A 154 4.69 18.68 -22.55
C GLY A 154 3.19 18.92 -22.39
N PHE A 155 2.77 19.71 -21.39
CA PHE A 155 1.38 20.13 -21.23
C PHE A 155 1.17 21.47 -21.98
N PRO A 156 0.24 21.61 -22.94
CA PRO A 156 0.07 22.84 -23.73
C PRO A 156 -0.20 24.09 -22.88
N ALA A 157 0.12 25.27 -23.41
CA ALA A 157 -0.34 26.53 -22.81
C ALA A 157 -1.86 26.70 -23.00
N ASN A 158 -2.54 27.38 -22.08
CA ASN A 158 -3.95 27.80 -22.15
C ASN A 158 -5.02 26.68 -22.29
N VAL A 159 -4.64 25.40 -22.34
CA VAL A 159 -5.56 24.25 -22.37
C VAL A 159 -5.94 23.81 -20.95
N SER A 160 -7.21 23.46 -20.71
CA SER A 160 -7.65 22.94 -19.41
C SER A 160 -7.21 21.48 -19.19
N ALA A 161 -7.09 21.06 -17.93
CA ALA A 161 -6.73 19.68 -17.57
C ALA A 161 -7.70 18.65 -18.17
N ALA A 162 -9.00 18.94 -18.12
CA ALA A 162 -10.04 18.11 -18.70
C ALA A 162 -9.96 18.05 -20.23
N ARG A 163 -9.76 19.20 -20.92
CA ARG A 163 -9.67 19.23 -22.38
C ARG A 163 -8.44 18.47 -22.88
N TYR A 164 -7.28 18.71 -22.27
CA TYR A 164 -6.06 17.96 -22.58
C TYR A 164 -6.24 16.45 -22.40
N TYR A 165 -6.89 16.03 -21.30
CA TYR A 165 -7.18 14.62 -21.05
C TYR A 165 -8.09 14.02 -22.13
N ILE A 166 -9.16 14.72 -22.49
CA ILE A 166 -10.16 14.31 -23.50
C ILE A 166 -9.56 14.23 -24.91
N ASP A 167 -8.70 15.17 -25.30
CA ASP A 167 -8.04 15.13 -26.61
C ASP A 167 -7.03 13.99 -26.72
N ASN A 168 -6.50 13.51 -25.59
CA ASN A 168 -5.63 12.35 -25.49
C ASN A 168 -6.36 11.02 -25.23
N ILE A 169 -7.67 10.94 -25.46
CA ILE A 169 -8.41 9.66 -25.47
C ILE A 169 -8.29 9.04 -26.86
N GLN A 170 -7.85 7.78 -26.92
CA GLN A 170 -7.71 7.02 -28.17
C GLN A 170 -8.91 6.10 -28.43
N ALA A 171 -9.30 5.32 -27.42
CA ALA A 171 -10.34 4.31 -27.57
C ALA A 171 -10.91 3.85 -26.22
N THR A 172 -12.10 3.26 -26.30
CA THR A 172 -12.70 2.48 -25.23
C THR A 172 -12.66 1.00 -25.64
N VAL A 173 -11.89 0.18 -24.92
CA VAL A 173 -11.58 -1.22 -25.28
C VAL A 173 -12.22 -2.16 -24.26
N LYS A 174 -12.80 -3.29 -24.68
CA LYS A 174 -13.17 -4.36 -23.74
C LYS A 174 -11.92 -5.18 -23.40
N GLY A 175 -11.55 -5.23 -22.11
CA GLY A 175 -10.50 -6.15 -21.63
C GLY A 175 -11.03 -7.57 -21.43
N ALA A 176 -10.11 -8.52 -21.17
CA ALA A 176 -10.40 -9.96 -21.05
C ALA A 176 -11.48 -10.37 -20.02
N GLY A 177 -11.80 -9.51 -19.05
CA GLY A 177 -12.91 -9.72 -18.10
C GLY A 177 -14.18 -8.91 -18.42
N GLY A 178 -14.43 -8.58 -19.70
CA GLY A 178 -15.53 -7.73 -20.17
C GLY A 178 -15.44 -6.24 -19.77
N ARG A 179 -14.65 -5.92 -18.74
CA ARG A 179 -14.42 -4.58 -18.20
C ARG A 179 -13.96 -3.61 -19.28
N THR A 180 -14.55 -2.41 -19.24
CA THR A 180 -14.25 -1.30 -20.14
C THR A 180 -12.91 -0.67 -19.74
N LYS A 181 -11.83 -0.98 -20.46
CA LYS A 181 -10.51 -0.35 -20.32
C LYS A 181 -10.46 0.95 -21.13
N LEU A 182 -10.04 2.02 -20.47
CA LEU A 182 -9.89 3.36 -21.05
C LEU A 182 -8.50 3.51 -21.69
N GLN A 183 -8.42 3.69 -23.00
CA GLN A 183 -7.16 3.87 -23.72
C GLN A 183 -6.87 5.35 -23.98
N THR A 184 -5.67 5.78 -23.61
CA THR A 184 -5.21 7.16 -23.72
C THR A 184 -3.79 7.22 -24.26
N SER A 185 -3.50 8.22 -25.09
CA SER A 185 -2.16 8.53 -25.59
C SER A 185 -1.24 9.15 -24.52
N VAL A 186 -1.74 9.48 -23.32
CA VAL A 186 -0.90 9.91 -22.20
C VAL A 186 -0.13 8.71 -21.64
N SER A 187 1.00 8.43 -22.27
CA SER A 187 2.01 7.47 -21.79
C SER A 187 2.48 7.80 -20.37
N TRP A 188 3.15 6.85 -19.73
CA TRP A 188 3.74 7.06 -18.41
C TRP A 188 4.68 8.28 -18.41
N GLY A 189 5.68 8.30 -19.29
CA GLY A 189 6.60 9.44 -19.42
C GLY A 189 5.90 10.78 -19.68
N LYS A 190 4.84 10.81 -20.48
CA LYS A 190 4.08 12.05 -20.72
C LYS A 190 3.33 12.53 -19.48
N HIS A 191 2.83 11.63 -18.62
CA HIS A 191 2.22 12.02 -17.35
C HIS A 191 3.24 12.61 -16.36
N VAL A 192 4.45 12.04 -16.29
CA VAL A 192 5.53 12.58 -15.45
C VAL A 192 5.95 13.96 -15.95
N ASP A 193 6.18 14.12 -17.26
CA ASP A 193 6.56 15.40 -17.87
C ASP A 193 5.48 16.48 -17.68
N ASN A 194 4.21 16.16 -17.90
CA ASN A 194 3.09 17.06 -17.63
C ASN A 194 3.05 17.52 -16.17
N THR A 195 3.35 16.62 -15.22
CA THR A 195 3.38 16.94 -13.79
C THR A 195 4.54 17.89 -13.46
N VAL A 196 5.73 17.66 -14.04
CA VAL A 196 6.87 18.59 -13.94
C VAL A 196 6.56 19.94 -14.58
N CYS A 197 5.95 19.95 -15.77
CA CYS A 197 5.51 21.15 -16.49
C CYS A 197 4.59 22.03 -15.65
N LEU A 198 3.53 21.44 -15.10
CA LEU A 198 2.52 22.16 -14.32
C LEU A 198 3.09 22.66 -12.98
N LEU A 199 3.92 21.88 -12.30
CA LEU A 199 4.65 22.33 -11.09
C LEU A 199 5.64 23.46 -11.40
N ARG A 200 6.40 23.39 -12.50
CA ARG A 200 7.28 24.48 -12.96
C ARG A 200 6.49 25.75 -13.24
N ARG A 201 5.37 25.67 -13.97
CA ARG A 201 4.49 26.82 -14.25
C ARG A 201 3.98 27.50 -12.98
N MET A 202 3.51 26.74 -11.98
CA MET A 202 3.11 27.30 -10.68
C MET A 202 4.25 28.00 -9.93
N ARG A 203 5.50 27.57 -10.12
CA ARG A 203 6.67 28.15 -9.45
C ARG A 203 7.27 29.35 -10.20
N LEU A 204 7.10 29.40 -11.52
CA LEU A 204 7.58 30.49 -12.39
C LEU A 204 6.55 31.62 -12.59
N ALA A 205 5.29 31.41 -12.17
CA ALA A 205 4.26 32.43 -12.16
C ALA A 205 4.68 33.65 -11.31
N LYS A 206 4.83 34.82 -11.93
CA LYS A 206 5.26 36.05 -11.25
C LYS A 206 4.11 36.81 -10.61
N ARG A 207 2.88 36.68 -11.12
CA ARG A 207 1.67 37.36 -10.63
C ARG A 207 0.63 36.36 -10.14
N MET A 208 -0.27 36.81 -9.26
CA MET A 208 -1.37 35.98 -8.76
C MET A 208 -2.30 35.49 -9.87
N ASP A 209 -2.47 36.28 -10.95
CA ASP A 209 -3.35 35.93 -12.07
C ASP A 209 -2.72 34.94 -13.05
N ASP A 210 -1.39 34.81 -13.06
CA ASP A 210 -0.69 33.71 -13.73
C ASP A 210 -0.75 32.42 -12.87
N LEU A 211 -0.66 32.59 -11.54
CA LEU A 211 -0.64 31.50 -10.57
C LEU A 211 -2.01 30.82 -10.42
N ARG A 212 -3.11 31.58 -10.31
CA ARG A 212 -4.47 31.06 -10.09
C ARG A 212 -4.86 30.00 -11.15
N PRO A 213 -4.72 30.24 -12.47
CA PRO A 213 -4.96 29.22 -13.50
C PRO A 213 -3.99 28.04 -13.41
N ALA A 214 -2.68 28.29 -13.22
CA ALA A 214 -1.68 27.24 -13.14
C ALA A 214 -1.97 26.26 -11.99
N VAL A 215 -2.34 26.77 -10.80
CA VAL A 215 -2.77 25.99 -9.64
C VAL A 215 -4.04 25.19 -9.94
N LYS A 216 -5.04 25.77 -10.63
CA LYS A 216 -6.26 25.06 -11.02
C LYS A 216 -5.96 23.91 -11.97
N ILE A 217 -5.23 24.17 -13.07
CA ILE A 217 -4.89 23.17 -14.09
C ILE A 217 -4.07 22.04 -13.46
N PHE A 218 -3.07 22.34 -12.64
CA PHE A 218 -2.29 21.34 -11.91
C PHE A 218 -3.17 20.42 -11.04
N ARG A 219 -4.03 21.00 -10.19
CA ARG A 219 -4.88 20.23 -9.27
C ARG A 219 -5.91 19.38 -10.02
N ASN A 220 -6.58 19.95 -11.01
CA ASN A 220 -7.52 19.22 -11.86
C ASN A 220 -6.80 18.10 -12.64
N TYR A 221 -5.58 18.33 -13.13
CA TYR A 221 -4.81 17.31 -13.85
C TYR A 221 -4.48 16.10 -12.98
N VAL A 222 -3.90 16.32 -11.80
CA VAL A 222 -3.56 15.26 -10.82
C VAL A 222 -4.82 14.49 -10.41
N VAL A 223 -5.93 15.19 -10.19
CA VAL A 223 -7.21 14.55 -9.82
C VAL A 223 -7.79 13.73 -10.98
N ILE A 224 -7.74 14.20 -12.23
CA ILE A 224 -8.23 13.43 -13.40
C ILE A 224 -7.33 12.23 -13.73
N SER A 225 -5.99 12.37 -13.58
CA SER A 225 -5.04 11.28 -13.84
C SER A 225 -5.10 10.17 -12.79
N SER A 226 -5.48 10.51 -11.55
CA SER A 226 -5.37 9.63 -10.39
C SER A 226 -6.71 9.36 -9.70
N CYS A 227 -7.85 9.77 -10.27
CA CYS A 227 -9.18 9.54 -9.69
C CYS A 227 -9.47 8.06 -9.40
N GLU A 228 -9.10 7.14 -10.30
CA GLU A 228 -9.28 5.71 -10.04
C GLU A 228 -8.34 5.24 -8.91
N LYS A 229 -7.15 5.84 -8.75
CA LYS A 229 -6.28 5.53 -7.60
C LYS A 229 -6.87 5.99 -6.28
N MET A 230 -7.50 7.16 -6.28
CA MET A 230 -8.24 7.71 -5.15
C MET A 230 -9.44 6.82 -4.80
N ASN A 231 -10.17 6.32 -5.79
CA ASN A 231 -11.35 5.47 -5.60
C ASN A 231 -10.95 4.07 -5.08
N THR A 232 -9.89 3.48 -5.64
CA THR A 232 -9.21 2.26 -5.14
C THR A 232 -8.45 2.48 -3.81
N ARG A 233 -8.53 3.67 -3.21
CA ARG A 233 -8.17 3.94 -1.81
C ARG A 233 -9.39 4.12 -0.91
N LEU A 234 -10.44 4.76 -1.42
CA LEU A 234 -11.69 5.05 -0.74
C LEU A 234 -12.46 3.78 -0.35
N PHE A 235 -12.81 2.95 -1.34
CA PHE A 235 -13.65 1.74 -1.13
C PHE A 235 -12.85 0.51 -0.66
N ARG A 236 -11.77 0.73 0.09
CA ARG A 236 -10.95 -0.35 0.64
C ARG A 236 -11.58 -0.96 1.88
N GLY A 237 -11.79 -2.27 1.83
CA GLY A 237 -12.48 -3.04 2.86
C GLY A 237 -13.71 -3.73 2.27
N VAL A 238 -14.39 -3.06 1.33
CA VAL A 238 -15.58 -3.56 0.60
C VAL A 238 -15.20 -4.70 -0.35
N LYS A 239 -15.04 -5.90 0.21
CA LYS A 239 -15.09 -7.13 -0.58
C LYS A 239 -16.51 -7.27 -1.14
N LYS A 240 -16.66 -7.30 -2.47
CA LYS A 240 -17.86 -7.93 -3.06
C LYS A 240 -17.90 -9.38 -2.59
N SER A 241 -18.99 -9.79 -1.94
CA SER A 241 -19.13 -11.15 -1.46
C SER A 241 -19.23 -12.13 -2.63
N ARG A 242 -18.12 -12.80 -2.97
CA ARG A 242 -18.14 -14.07 -3.71
C ARG A 242 -18.86 -15.17 -2.92
N VAL A 243 -18.99 -14.98 -1.60
CA VAL A 243 -19.58 -15.95 -0.68
C VAL A 243 -21.10 -15.92 -0.79
N SER A 244 -21.74 -14.88 -1.33
CA SER A 244 -23.16 -14.94 -1.75
C SER A 244 -23.48 -16.20 -2.60
N GLY A 245 -22.60 -16.56 -3.54
CA GLY A 245 -22.72 -17.79 -4.33
C GLY A 245 -22.35 -19.07 -3.56
N ALA A 246 -21.45 -18.98 -2.56
CA ALA A 246 -21.05 -20.13 -1.74
C ALA A 246 -22.05 -20.43 -0.60
N ILE A 247 -22.68 -19.40 -0.04
CA ILE A 247 -23.82 -19.46 0.88
C ILE A 247 -25.03 -20.01 0.14
N ALA A 248 -25.32 -19.55 -1.09
CA ALA A 248 -26.38 -20.17 -1.90
C ALA A 248 -26.13 -21.68 -2.13
N ALA A 249 -24.89 -22.08 -2.42
CA ALA A 249 -24.52 -23.50 -2.56
C ALA A 249 -24.58 -24.27 -1.23
N LEU A 250 -24.17 -23.67 -0.10
CA LEU A 250 -24.23 -24.29 1.22
C LEU A 250 -25.65 -24.37 1.79
N GLN A 251 -26.50 -23.39 1.52
CA GLN A 251 -27.94 -23.42 1.84
C GLN A 251 -28.70 -24.47 1.02
N GLN A 252 -28.18 -24.83 -0.17
CA GLN A 252 -28.67 -25.96 -0.95
C GLN A 252 -28.09 -27.32 -0.49
N ALA A 253 -26.99 -27.33 0.26
CA ALA A 253 -26.27 -28.55 0.68
C ALA A 253 -26.45 -28.92 2.17
N THR A 254 -26.85 -27.98 3.02
CA THR A 254 -27.04 -28.18 4.47
C THR A 254 -28.28 -27.43 4.97
N THR A 255 -29.36 -28.18 5.20
CA THR A 255 -30.69 -27.64 5.55
C THR A 255 -30.80 -27.15 7.01
N GLU A 256 -29.90 -27.58 7.91
CA GLU A 256 -30.13 -27.50 9.37
C GLU A 256 -29.04 -26.75 10.17
N SER A 257 -28.07 -26.08 9.53
CA SER A 257 -27.03 -25.30 10.25
C SER A 257 -27.11 -23.78 10.03
N LEU A 258 -27.88 -23.12 10.89
CA LEU A 258 -27.83 -21.67 11.07
C LEU A 258 -26.42 -21.20 11.50
N ASP A 259 -25.78 -21.95 12.40
CA ASP A 259 -24.47 -21.64 12.98
C ASP A 259 -23.37 -21.50 11.91
N VAL A 260 -23.25 -22.43 10.96
CA VAL A 260 -22.27 -22.31 9.86
C VAL A 260 -22.54 -21.08 8.98
N THR A 261 -23.81 -20.72 8.76
CA THR A 261 -24.17 -19.53 7.98
C THR A 261 -23.78 -18.25 8.72
N GLU A 262 -24.02 -18.18 10.04
CA GLU A 262 -23.65 -17.01 10.85
C GLU A 262 -22.13 -16.91 11.04
N GLN A 263 -21.42 -18.01 11.28
CA GLN A 263 -19.95 -18.04 11.33
C GLN A 263 -19.31 -17.57 10.01
N LEU A 264 -19.85 -17.97 8.85
CA LEU A 264 -19.35 -17.49 7.55
C LEU A 264 -19.59 -15.99 7.35
N ARG A 265 -20.80 -15.48 7.68
CA ARG A 265 -21.10 -14.04 7.68
C ARG A 265 -20.19 -13.26 8.63
N MET A 266 -19.89 -13.80 9.80
CA MET A 266 -18.93 -13.22 10.75
C MET A 266 -17.52 -13.13 10.13
N MET A 267 -17.04 -14.15 9.39
CA MET A 267 -15.75 -14.09 8.67
C MET A 267 -15.70 -13.10 7.48
N GLU A 268 -16.85 -12.60 7.03
CA GLU A 268 -16.99 -11.60 5.96
C GLU A 268 -17.09 -10.16 6.43
N ASN A 269 -17.47 -9.91 7.69
CA ASN A 269 -17.89 -8.60 8.23
C ASN A 269 -16.71 -7.60 8.40
N ARG A 270 -16.12 -7.17 7.28
CA ARG A 270 -14.78 -6.57 7.20
C ARG A 270 -14.81 -5.05 7.05
N ARG A 271 -14.51 -4.35 8.15
CA ARG A 271 -13.69 -3.11 8.19
C ARG A 271 -14.01 -2.09 7.08
N ASN A 272 -15.28 -1.80 6.83
CA ASN A 272 -15.66 -0.65 6.01
C ASN A 272 -15.40 0.65 6.79
N PHE A 273 -14.14 1.09 6.82
CA PHE A 273 -13.72 2.33 7.49
C PHE A 273 -14.44 3.57 6.93
N HIS A 274 -14.95 3.53 5.70
CA HIS A 274 -15.81 4.60 5.19
C HIS A 274 -17.12 4.61 5.98
N LEU A 275 -17.89 3.52 5.92
CA LEU A 275 -19.21 3.39 6.57
C LEU A 275 -19.16 3.69 8.07
N ALA A 276 -18.20 3.14 8.82
CA ALA A 276 -18.05 3.40 10.26
C ALA A 276 -17.61 4.84 10.61
N ILE A 277 -16.99 5.58 9.69
CA ILE A 277 -16.65 7.01 9.88
C ILE A 277 -17.80 7.93 9.40
N THR A 278 -18.72 7.42 8.57
CA THR A 278 -19.79 8.24 7.97
C THR A 278 -21.21 7.92 8.44
N TYR A 279 -21.41 6.86 9.22
CA TYR A 279 -22.71 6.48 9.78
C TYR A 279 -23.27 7.55 10.72
N ASP A 280 -24.60 7.68 10.75
CA ASP A 280 -25.28 8.71 11.53
C ASP A 280 -25.31 8.35 13.04
N ILE A 281 -24.54 9.08 13.84
CA ILE A 281 -24.53 8.94 15.31
C ILE A 281 -25.88 9.33 15.92
N SER A 282 -26.67 10.22 15.30
CA SER A 282 -27.97 10.67 15.83
C SER A 282 -29.03 9.56 15.80
N ALA A 283 -28.91 8.59 14.89
CA ALA A 283 -29.76 7.39 14.85
C ALA A 283 -29.53 6.46 16.07
N VAL A 284 -28.39 6.58 16.76
CA VAL A 284 -28.05 5.74 17.93
C VAL A 284 -28.66 6.34 19.20
N LYS A 285 -29.92 5.98 19.48
CA LYS A 285 -30.61 6.32 20.73
C LYS A 285 -29.78 5.91 21.97
N SER A 286 -29.87 6.69 23.05
CA SER A 286 -28.83 6.78 24.08
C SER A 286 -29.15 6.00 25.37
N ASP A 287 -29.80 4.85 25.24
CA ASP A 287 -30.50 4.18 26.34
C ASP A 287 -29.59 3.44 27.34
N SER A 288 -28.26 3.49 27.15
CA SER A 288 -27.29 2.86 28.07
C SER A 288 -25.90 3.54 28.13
N ALA A 289 -25.79 4.80 27.70
CA ALA A 289 -24.51 5.49 27.61
C ALA A 289 -24.05 6.02 28.98
N LYS A 290 -23.43 5.15 29.81
CA LYS A 290 -22.48 5.63 30.83
C LYS A 290 -21.44 6.49 30.11
N GLU A 291 -21.17 7.68 30.61
CA GLU A 291 -20.33 8.65 29.91
C GLU A 291 -18.88 8.13 29.79
N SER A 292 -18.48 7.67 28.59
CA SER A 292 -17.07 7.39 28.30
C SER A 292 -16.25 8.65 28.59
N PRO A 293 -15.26 8.60 29.50
CA PRO A 293 -14.63 9.78 30.09
C PRO A 293 -14.14 10.74 29.01
N VAL A 294 -14.38 12.04 29.21
CA VAL A 294 -14.04 13.04 28.18
C VAL A 294 -12.53 13.12 28.02
N PRO A 295 -11.97 12.78 26.85
CA PRO A 295 -10.54 12.90 26.63
C PRO A 295 -10.17 14.37 26.68
N ALA A 296 -9.11 14.71 27.42
CA ALA A 296 -8.72 16.09 27.73
C ALA A 296 -8.12 16.82 26.50
N VAL A 297 -9.00 17.17 25.57
CA VAL A 297 -8.77 17.92 24.34
C VAL A 297 -8.74 19.42 24.65
N HIS A 298 -7.73 20.10 24.12
CA HIS A 298 -7.53 21.52 24.40
C HIS A 298 -8.46 22.43 23.56
N PRO A 299 -8.86 23.60 24.09
CA PRO A 299 -9.56 24.63 23.33
C PRO A 299 -8.93 24.94 21.97
N LEU A 300 -9.77 25.21 20.96
CA LEU A 300 -9.28 25.68 19.68
C LEU A 300 -8.67 27.08 19.82
N SER A 301 -7.52 27.30 19.17
CA SER A 301 -7.03 28.66 18.93
C SER A 301 -7.93 29.38 17.92
N ALA A 302 -7.94 30.72 17.93
CA ALA A 302 -8.78 31.51 17.03
C ALA A 302 -8.62 31.10 15.56
N LYS A 303 -7.36 30.93 15.12
CA LYS A 303 -7.03 30.45 13.78
C LYS A 303 -7.65 29.08 13.47
N ASP A 304 -7.66 28.16 14.42
CA ASP A 304 -8.19 26.82 14.22
C ASP A 304 -9.72 26.84 14.12
N SER A 305 -10.38 27.65 14.95
CA SER A 305 -11.82 27.93 14.84
C SER A 305 -12.16 28.58 13.50
N ASP A 306 -11.29 29.43 12.94
CA ASP A 306 -11.48 30.02 11.61
C ASP A 306 -11.26 28.99 10.49
N GLU A 307 -10.25 28.12 10.57
CA GLU A 307 -10.05 27.00 9.64
C GLU A 307 -11.26 26.04 9.64
N VAL A 308 -11.83 25.75 10.82
CA VAL A 308 -13.07 24.97 10.96
C VAL A 308 -14.30 25.73 10.43
N ARG A 309 -14.44 27.03 10.72
CA ARG A 309 -15.55 27.85 10.18
C ARG A 309 -15.53 27.89 8.65
N ASN A 310 -14.35 27.93 8.04
CA ASN A 310 -14.19 27.82 6.59
C ASN A 310 -14.65 26.45 6.07
N ILE A 311 -14.29 25.35 6.74
CA ILE A 311 -14.78 23.99 6.41
C ILE A 311 -16.32 23.90 6.51
N VAL A 312 -16.92 24.37 7.60
CA VAL A 312 -18.38 24.38 7.78
C VAL A 312 -19.07 25.25 6.73
N THR A 313 -18.48 26.40 6.37
CA THR A 313 -18.99 27.28 5.30
C THR A 313 -18.91 26.61 3.93
N PHE A 314 -17.84 25.85 3.65
CA PHE A 314 -17.71 25.05 2.43
C PHE A 314 -18.77 23.93 2.37
N LEU A 315 -18.98 23.18 3.46
CA LEU A 315 -20.02 22.14 3.52
C LEU A 315 -21.42 22.72 3.31
N LYS A 316 -21.73 23.87 3.93
CA LYS A 316 -23.00 24.59 3.75
C LYS A 316 -23.19 25.08 2.30
N LYS A 317 -22.16 25.62 1.66
CA LYS A 317 -22.21 26.04 0.23
C LYS A 317 -22.27 24.86 -0.76
N SER A 318 -21.84 23.68 -0.35
CA SER A 318 -21.82 22.46 -1.19
C SER A 318 -23.03 21.55 -0.96
N GLY A 319 -24.06 21.99 -0.23
CA GLY A 319 -25.29 21.23 0.03
C GLY A 319 -25.23 20.31 1.26
N HIS A 320 -24.06 19.85 1.69
CA HIS A 320 -23.89 18.95 2.85
C HIS A 320 -24.02 19.64 4.22
N GLY A 321 -24.69 20.80 4.29
CA GLY A 321 -24.77 21.66 5.47
C GLY A 321 -25.99 21.52 6.36
N GLN A 322 -27.02 20.80 5.91
CA GLN A 322 -28.29 20.64 6.64
C GLN A 322 -28.05 19.92 7.99
N GLY A 323 -28.39 20.57 9.10
CA GLY A 323 -28.16 20.05 10.45
C GLY A 323 -26.78 20.36 11.06
N LEU A 324 -25.81 20.90 10.30
CA LEU A 324 -24.51 21.28 10.89
C LEU A 324 -24.68 22.39 11.94
N GLY A 325 -24.57 21.98 13.21
CA GLY A 325 -24.55 22.86 14.37
C GLY A 325 -23.46 23.93 14.32
N SER A 326 -23.62 24.96 15.16
CA SER A 326 -22.59 25.98 15.34
C SER A 326 -21.39 25.38 16.08
N TYR A 327 -20.23 25.36 15.44
CA TYR A 327 -18.99 25.01 16.14
C TYR A 327 -18.71 26.05 17.25
N PRO A 328 -18.37 25.63 18.48
CA PRO A 328 -18.15 26.54 19.60
C PRO A 328 -16.99 27.54 19.35
N PRO A 329 -17.01 28.69 20.05
CA PRO A 329 -16.06 29.79 19.83
C PRO A 329 -14.64 29.45 20.32
N PRO A 330 -13.62 30.22 19.87
CA PRO A 330 -12.23 30.06 20.32
C PRO A 330 -12.08 30.09 21.84
N GLY A 331 -11.09 29.36 22.36
CA GLY A 331 -10.72 29.41 23.79
C GLY A 331 -11.68 28.74 24.77
N LYS A 332 -12.86 28.25 24.32
CA LYS A 332 -13.74 27.40 25.14
C LYS A 332 -13.40 25.92 24.96
N ASP A 333 -13.64 25.13 26.01
CA ASP A 333 -13.69 23.68 25.89
C ASP A 333 -14.85 23.28 24.98
N TRP A 334 -14.56 22.41 24.02
CA TRP A 334 -15.42 22.19 22.86
C TRP A 334 -15.68 20.72 22.54
N TYR A 335 -15.10 19.78 23.29
CA TYR A 335 -15.11 18.35 22.99
C TYR A 335 -15.97 17.51 23.95
N ASN A 336 -17.02 18.16 24.48
CA ASN A 336 -18.15 17.52 25.16
C ASN A 336 -18.96 16.64 24.18
N VAL A 337 -20.07 16.05 24.63
CA VAL A 337 -20.90 15.14 23.81
C VAL A 337 -21.36 15.81 22.50
N GLU A 338 -21.92 17.02 22.57
CA GLU A 338 -22.33 17.84 21.42
C GLU A 338 -21.15 18.12 20.48
N GLY A 339 -20.00 18.48 21.06
CA GLY A 339 -18.76 18.74 20.35
C GLY A 339 -18.25 17.54 19.56
N ARG A 340 -18.36 16.33 20.11
CA ARG A 340 -18.04 15.09 19.39
C ARG A 340 -19.03 14.81 18.26
N GLN A 341 -20.32 15.09 18.46
CA GLN A 341 -21.33 14.96 17.40
C GLN A 341 -21.03 15.93 16.24
N VAL A 342 -20.83 17.22 16.52
CA VAL A 342 -20.49 18.23 15.49
C VAL A 342 -19.16 17.91 14.79
N PHE A 343 -18.15 17.42 15.51
CA PHE A 343 -16.88 16.97 14.92
C PHE A 343 -17.07 15.75 14.01
N HIS A 344 -17.85 14.76 14.46
CA HIS A 344 -18.16 13.56 13.68
C HIS A 344 -18.91 13.93 12.40
N GLU A 345 -19.94 14.77 12.51
CA GLU A 345 -20.70 15.26 11.38
C GLU A 345 -19.81 15.95 10.34
N ILE A 346 -18.91 16.84 10.75
CA ILE A 346 -18.00 17.53 9.83
C ILE A 346 -17.08 16.53 9.11
N LEU A 347 -16.55 15.54 9.82
CA LEU A 347 -15.72 14.48 9.24
C LEU A 347 -16.53 13.58 8.27
N SER A 348 -17.72 13.14 8.68
CA SER A 348 -18.64 12.32 7.90
C SER A 348 -19.06 13.04 6.61
N ARG A 349 -19.54 14.28 6.72
CA ARG A 349 -19.99 15.11 5.58
C ARG A 349 -18.84 15.45 4.61
N LEU A 350 -17.62 15.69 5.12
CA LEU A 350 -16.43 15.85 4.27
C LEU A 350 -16.09 14.58 3.50
N LEU A 351 -16.21 13.41 4.14
CA LEU A 351 -15.88 12.12 3.53
C LEU A 351 -16.96 11.68 2.53
N ASN A 352 -18.24 11.83 2.85
CA ASN A 352 -19.37 11.59 1.95
C ASN A 352 -19.31 12.49 0.70
N GLY A 353 -19.19 13.81 0.87
CA GLY A 353 -19.08 14.72 -0.28
C GLY A 353 -17.83 14.49 -1.13
N TYR A 354 -16.72 14.02 -0.52
CA TYR A 354 -15.55 13.54 -1.27
C TYR A 354 -15.86 12.26 -2.08
N THR A 355 -16.56 11.29 -1.48
CA THR A 355 -17.03 10.06 -2.15
C THR A 355 -17.93 10.39 -3.35
N GLU A 356 -18.96 11.20 -3.13
CA GLU A 356 -19.92 11.61 -4.15
C GLU A 356 -19.25 12.35 -5.31
N ALA A 357 -18.40 13.33 -5.01
CA ALA A 357 -17.66 14.08 -6.02
C ALA A 357 -16.72 13.16 -6.83
N LEU A 358 -16.06 12.18 -6.18
CA LEU A 358 -15.13 11.26 -6.83
C LEU A 358 -15.85 10.22 -7.70
N ALA A 359 -17.00 9.71 -7.24
CA ALA A 359 -17.89 8.87 -8.03
C ALA A 359 -18.44 9.62 -9.24
N MET A 360 -18.86 10.88 -9.07
CA MET A 360 -19.28 11.77 -10.16
C MET A 360 -18.15 12.02 -11.15
N LEU A 361 -16.90 12.22 -10.69
CA LEU A 361 -15.73 12.39 -11.56
C LEU A 361 -15.49 11.15 -12.42
N ILE A 362 -15.53 9.96 -11.83
CA ILE A 362 -15.35 8.70 -12.56
C ILE A 362 -16.51 8.46 -13.54
N LYS A 363 -17.76 8.73 -13.14
CA LYS A 363 -18.93 8.68 -14.05
C LYS A 363 -18.76 9.63 -15.25
N THR A 364 -18.33 10.87 -14.99
CA THR A 364 -18.13 11.90 -16.03
C THR A 364 -16.98 11.50 -16.97
N LYS A 365 -15.82 11.12 -16.44
CA LYS A 365 -14.67 10.60 -17.20
C LYS A 365 -15.04 9.40 -18.07
N ASN A 366 -15.78 8.43 -17.53
CA ASN A 366 -16.26 7.26 -18.29
C ASN A 366 -17.24 7.65 -19.42
N THR A 367 -17.99 8.74 -19.24
CA THR A 367 -18.94 9.27 -20.23
C THR A 367 -18.18 9.95 -21.36
N CYS A 368 -17.25 10.88 -21.05
CA CYS A 368 -16.37 11.53 -22.02
C CYS A 368 -15.54 10.52 -22.85
N HIS A 369 -15.12 9.40 -22.25
CA HIS A 369 -14.45 8.30 -22.98
C HIS A 369 -15.36 7.63 -24.01
N LYS A 370 -16.61 7.31 -23.64
CA LYS A 370 -17.59 6.73 -24.56
C LYS A 370 -17.92 7.68 -25.71
N GLU A 371 -18.16 8.95 -25.41
CA GLU A 371 -18.47 10.02 -26.38
C GLU A 371 -17.31 10.21 -27.37
N LYS A 372 -16.09 10.45 -26.86
CA LYS A 372 -14.89 10.59 -27.69
C LYS A 372 -14.61 9.33 -28.53
N THR A 373 -14.89 8.13 -28.01
CA THR A 373 -14.77 6.88 -28.78
C THR A 373 -15.87 6.74 -29.85
N ALA A 374 -17.07 7.26 -29.62
CA ALA A 374 -18.13 7.27 -30.64
C ALA A 374 -17.78 8.22 -31.79
N VAL A 375 -17.27 9.43 -31.47
CA VAL A 375 -16.75 10.41 -32.43
C VAL A 375 -15.59 9.83 -33.24
N LEU A 376 -14.58 9.23 -32.58
CA LEU A 376 -13.44 8.60 -33.24
C LEU A 376 -13.79 7.36 -34.08
N LYS A 377 -14.99 6.79 -33.90
CA LYS A 377 -15.54 5.71 -34.74
C LYS A 377 -16.50 6.20 -35.82
N GLY A 378 -16.56 7.51 -36.08
CA GLY A 378 -17.40 8.10 -37.13
C GLY A 378 -18.90 7.84 -36.93
N LYS A 379 -19.36 7.58 -35.70
CA LYS A 379 -20.78 7.33 -35.45
C LYS A 379 -21.60 8.58 -35.77
N GLN A 380 -22.60 8.43 -36.64
CA GLN A 380 -23.61 9.46 -36.90
C GLN A 380 -24.23 9.92 -35.57
N ASN A 381 -24.46 11.23 -35.44
CA ASN A 381 -25.03 11.89 -34.26
C ASN A 381 -24.22 11.70 -32.94
N ALA A 382 -22.94 11.31 -33.00
CA ALA A 382 -22.09 11.26 -31.81
C ALA A 382 -21.78 12.67 -31.28
N GLN A 383 -22.29 12.97 -30.08
CA GLN A 383 -21.99 14.23 -29.38
C GLN A 383 -20.52 14.32 -28.97
N GLY A 384 -19.97 15.53 -29.00
CA GLY A 384 -18.62 15.82 -28.54
C GLY A 384 -18.51 15.76 -27.00
N PRO A 385 -17.43 15.19 -26.44
CA PRO A 385 -17.27 15.05 -24.99
C PRO A 385 -17.14 16.40 -24.25
N ASP A 386 -17.92 16.57 -23.18
CA ASP A 386 -17.93 17.82 -22.40
C ASP A 386 -16.71 17.97 -21.47
N ALA A 387 -15.73 18.75 -21.95
CA ALA A 387 -14.55 19.13 -21.19
C ALA A 387 -14.80 20.17 -20.09
N GLN A 388 -15.89 20.95 -20.14
CA GLN A 388 -16.23 21.93 -19.11
C GLN A 388 -16.85 21.24 -17.89
N MET A 389 -17.79 20.31 -18.10
CA MET A 389 -18.34 19.49 -17.02
C MET A 389 -17.26 18.64 -16.35
N LEU A 390 -16.37 18.01 -17.11
CA LEU A 390 -15.24 17.26 -16.53
C LEU A 390 -14.30 18.15 -15.70
N ASP A 391 -14.03 19.39 -16.13
CA ASP A 391 -13.20 20.34 -15.36
C ASP A 391 -13.90 20.83 -14.09
N ARG A 392 -15.22 21.09 -14.16
CA ARG A 392 -16.07 21.46 -13.02
C ARG A 392 -16.10 20.37 -11.95
N VAL A 393 -16.35 19.12 -12.35
CA VAL A 393 -16.42 17.98 -11.42
C VAL A 393 -15.04 17.66 -10.83
N ALA A 394 -13.95 17.75 -11.62
CA ALA A 394 -12.59 17.63 -11.09
C ALA A 394 -12.27 18.71 -10.05
N THR A 395 -12.65 19.97 -10.30
CA THR A 395 -12.52 21.06 -9.32
C THR A 395 -13.35 20.82 -8.05
N ASN A 396 -14.53 20.19 -8.14
CA ASN A 396 -15.30 19.81 -6.94
C ASN A 396 -14.53 18.80 -6.06
N VAL A 397 -14.00 17.72 -6.67
CA VAL A 397 -13.16 16.74 -5.97
C VAL A 397 -11.93 17.40 -5.34
N VAL A 398 -11.29 18.35 -6.04
CA VAL A 398 -10.17 19.14 -5.50
C VAL A 398 -10.58 19.90 -4.23
N PHE A 399 -11.76 20.53 -4.18
CA PHE A 399 -12.21 21.25 -3.00
C PHE A 399 -12.47 20.32 -1.80
N PHE A 400 -13.17 19.20 -1.99
CA PHE A 400 -13.39 18.23 -0.91
C PHE A 400 -12.07 17.64 -0.39
N LEU A 401 -11.18 17.22 -1.31
CA LEU A 401 -9.88 16.66 -0.95
C LEU A 401 -8.98 17.65 -0.21
N VAL A 402 -9.06 18.95 -0.53
CA VAL A 402 -8.33 20.01 0.20
C VAL A 402 -8.90 20.24 1.60
N HIS A 403 -10.23 20.31 1.77
CA HIS A 403 -10.83 20.51 3.09
C HIS A 403 -10.68 19.27 3.99
N LEU A 404 -10.83 18.06 3.46
CA LEU A 404 -10.57 16.82 4.18
C LEU A 404 -9.08 16.72 4.58
N SER A 405 -8.16 17.08 3.69
CA SER A 405 -6.73 17.15 4.02
C SER A 405 -6.38 18.27 5.02
N LEU A 406 -7.15 19.36 5.08
CA LEU A 406 -6.96 20.42 6.07
C LEU A 406 -7.44 19.97 7.45
N PHE A 407 -8.67 19.44 7.54
CA PHE A 407 -9.25 18.88 8.77
C PHE A 407 -8.33 17.80 9.36
N GLN A 408 -7.94 16.84 8.54
CA GLN A 408 -7.06 15.73 8.94
C GLN A 408 -5.68 16.24 9.39
N ASP A 409 -5.06 17.17 8.67
CA ASP A 409 -3.79 17.79 9.07
C ASP A 409 -3.92 18.68 10.32
N LYS A 410 -5.08 19.26 10.59
CA LYS A 410 -5.33 20.08 11.78
C LYS A 410 -5.48 19.23 13.05
N PHE A 411 -6.21 18.12 12.96
CA PHE A 411 -6.58 17.30 14.12
C PHE A 411 -5.74 16.04 14.34
N ALA A 412 -4.90 15.64 13.40
CA ALA A 412 -3.96 14.52 13.52
C ALA A 412 -2.53 14.92 13.96
N LYS A 413 -2.29 16.18 14.35
CA LYS A 413 -1.00 16.60 14.94
C LYS A 413 -0.99 16.27 16.44
N MET A 414 0.05 15.58 16.88
CA MET A 414 0.31 15.32 18.30
C MET A 414 0.70 16.63 18.99
N VAL A 415 0.23 16.82 20.22
CA VAL A 415 0.55 18.00 21.03
C VAL A 415 1.45 17.56 22.17
N VAL A 416 2.67 18.08 22.22
CA VAL A 416 3.59 17.87 23.34
C VAL A 416 3.23 18.87 24.43
N ILE A 417 2.87 18.38 25.62
CA ILE A 417 2.41 19.21 26.74
C ILE A 417 3.18 18.82 27.98
N LYS A 418 3.93 19.77 28.58
CA LYS A 418 4.84 19.52 29.72
C LYS A 418 5.79 18.32 29.49
N GLY A 419 6.27 18.16 28.24
CA GLY A 419 7.13 17.05 27.82
C GLY A 419 6.42 15.73 27.49
N GLN A 420 5.12 15.59 27.78
CA GLN A 420 4.34 14.40 27.43
C GLN A 420 3.71 14.55 26.03
N GLU A 421 3.94 13.58 25.15
CA GLU A 421 3.19 13.46 23.89
C GLU A 421 1.75 13.02 24.18
N LYS A 422 0.79 13.94 24.07
CA LYS A 422 -0.64 13.59 24.11
C LYS A 422 -1.11 13.05 22.77
N SER A 423 -2.09 12.16 22.85
CA SER A 423 -2.87 11.67 21.72
C SER A 423 -3.53 12.81 20.94
N THR A 424 -3.81 12.57 19.66
CA THR A 424 -4.38 13.55 18.74
C THR A 424 -5.90 13.57 18.85
N VAL A 425 -6.53 14.73 18.68
CA VAL A 425 -8.01 14.85 18.74
C VAL A 425 -8.70 13.89 17.75
N LEU A 426 -8.12 13.71 16.56
CA LEU A 426 -8.64 12.75 15.57
C LEU A 426 -8.50 11.28 16.05
N HIS A 427 -7.45 10.94 16.78
CA HIS A 427 -7.28 9.58 17.32
C HIS A 427 -8.28 9.32 18.45
N GLU A 428 -8.42 10.26 19.40
CA GLU A 428 -9.45 10.19 20.46
C GLU A 428 -10.87 10.13 19.88
N HIS A 429 -11.13 10.84 18.78
CA HIS A 429 -12.40 10.74 18.07
C HIS A 429 -12.64 9.34 17.49
N LEU A 430 -11.66 8.78 16.79
CA LEU A 430 -11.79 7.47 16.16
C LEU A 430 -11.80 6.33 17.20
N GLN A 431 -11.23 6.55 18.38
CA GLN A 431 -11.32 5.65 19.53
C GLN A 431 -12.74 5.69 20.13
N TRP A 432 -13.29 6.87 20.37
CA TRP A 432 -14.69 7.03 20.79
C TRP A 432 -15.69 6.46 19.76
N VAL A 433 -15.45 6.63 18.46
CA VAL A 433 -16.23 6.01 17.39
C VAL A 433 -16.16 4.49 17.46
N ALA A 434 -14.97 3.92 17.72
CA ALA A 434 -14.80 2.47 17.89
C ALA A 434 -15.59 1.94 19.10
N GLU A 435 -15.50 2.61 20.26
CA GLU A 435 -16.27 2.26 21.47
C GLU A 435 -17.79 2.38 21.24
N ARG A 436 -18.24 3.51 20.67
CA ARG A 436 -19.66 3.80 20.45
C ARG A 436 -20.35 2.77 19.54
N TYR A 437 -19.61 2.23 18.57
CA TYR A 437 -20.09 1.18 17.66
C TYR A 437 -19.58 -0.24 18.00
N ARG A 438 -18.84 -0.43 19.11
CA ARG A 438 -18.25 -1.70 19.56
C ARG A 438 -17.37 -2.39 18.50
N LEU A 439 -16.43 -1.64 17.94
CA LEU A 439 -15.43 -2.06 16.93
C LEU A 439 -14.09 -2.46 17.57
N GLU A 440 -14.15 -3.14 18.72
CA GLU A 440 -13.02 -3.32 19.63
C GLU A 440 -12.03 -4.42 19.20
N ASP A 441 -12.49 -5.47 18.50
CA ASP A 441 -11.64 -6.50 17.88
C ASP A 441 -11.70 -6.46 16.35
N ASP A 442 -10.67 -6.98 15.69
CA ASP A 442 -10.42 -6.79 14.27
C ASP A 442 -11.44 -7.49 13.36
N ARG A 443 -12.19 -8.47 13.84
CA ARG A 443 -12.96 -9.39 12.99
C ARG A 443 -14.45 -9.08 12.84
N HIS A 444 -15.10 -8.41 13.81
CA HIS A 444 -16.58 -8.34 13.83
C HIS A 444 -17.10 -6.97 14.23
N VAL A 445 -18.07 -6.46 13.47
CA VAL A 445 -19.10 -5.56 14.01
C VAL A 445 -20.02 -6.44 14.86
N GLY A 446 -20.08 -6.21 16.18
CA GLY A 446 -20.93 -7.02 17.06
C GLY A 446 -22.41 -6.92 16.69
N SER A 447 -23.19 -8.01 16.83
CA SER A 447 -24.62 -8.05 16.46
C SER A 447 -25.51 -7.03 17.19
N LYS A 448 -25.06 -6.52 18.34
CA LYS A 448 -25.69 -5.44 19.11
C LYS A 448 -25.22 -4.02 18.71
N SER A 449 -24.47 -3.88 17.61
CA SER A 449 -23.99 -2.60 17.07
C SER A 449 -25.00 -2.01 16.07
N PRO A 450 -25.24 -0.69 16.09
CA PRO A 450 -26.03 0.01 15.05
C PRO A 450 -25.51 -0.24 13.62
N LEU A 451 -24.20 -0.46 13.49
CA LEU A 451 -23.55 -0.73 12.20
C LEU A 451 -23.86 -2.11 11.62
N TYR A 452 -24.34 -3.07 12.42
CA TYR A 452 -24.42 -4.49 12.01
C TYR A 452 -25.27 -4.68 10.74
N ARG A 453 -26.48 -4.08 10.70
CA ARG A 453 -27.35 -4.13 9.51
C ARG A 453 -26.78 -3.37 8.32
N ALA A 454 -26.22 -2.18 8.54
CA ALA A 454 -25.63 -1.39 7.46
C ALA A 454 -24.43 -2.09 6.80
N TYR A 455 -23.65 -2.85 7.58
CA TYR A 455 -22.58 -3.69 7.04
C TYR A 455 -23.10 -4.92 6.28
N ASP A 456 -24.22 -5.52 6.71
CA ASP A 456 -24.88 -6.63 6.00
C ASP A 456 -25.45 -6.14 4.64
N GLU A 457 -26.22 -5.04 4.65
CA GLU A 457 -26.83 -4.40 3.49
C GLU A 457 -25.81 -3.93 2.43
N ASP A 458 -24.66 -3.37 2.84
CA ASP A 458 -23.57 -2.95 1.94
C ASP A 458 -22.93 -4.12 1.16
N THR A 459 -23.09 -5.37 1.62
CA THR A 459 -22.65 -6.54 0.84
C THR A 459 -23.56 -6.89 -0.34
N VAL A 460 -24.84 -6.48 -0.31
CA VAL A 460 -25.90 -7.04 -1.17
C VAL A 460 -26.07 -6.28 -2.50
N GLU A 461 -26.02 -4.94 -2.49
CA GLU A 461 -26.62 -4.12 -3.57
C GLU A 461 -25.63 -3.39 -4.51
N THR A 462 -24.31 -3.67 -4.50
CA THR A 462 -23.35 -3.01 -5.42
C THR A 462 -23.42 -3.54 -6.87
N LYS A 463 -24.54 -3.26 -7.55
CA LYS A 463 -24.88 -3.50 -8.97
C LYS A 463 -23.90 -2.89 -10.00
N SER A 464 -22.86 -2.19 -9.53
CA SER A 464 -21.73 -1.69 -10.32
C SER A 464 -20.77 -2.82 -10.78
N GLY A 465 -21.23 -3.65 -11.72
CA GLY A 465 -20.42 -4.60 -12.48
C GLY A 465 -19.85 -5.78 -11.67
N SER A 466 -20.45 -6.95 -11.84
CA SER A 466 -20.00 -8.25 -11.30
C SER A 466 -18.90 -8.91 -12.14
N GLY A 467 -17.89 -8.15 -12.57
CA GLY A 467 -16.73 -8.69 -13.29
C GLY A 467 -15.64 -9.17 -12.33
N GLU A 468 -15.37 -10.48 -12.31
CA GLU A 468 -14.42 -11.12 -11.38
C GLU A 468 -13.04 -10.47 -11.38
N SER A 469 -12.59 -9.97 -10.23
CA SER A 469 -11.25 -9.39 -10.06
C SER A 469 -10.22 -10.47 -9.70
N HIS A 470 -9.47 -10.95 -10.69
CA HIS A 470 -8.20 -11.67 -10.45
C HIS A 470 -7.06 -10.74 -9.92
N GLU A 471 -7.38 -9.50 -9.53
CA GLU A 471 -6.43 -8.40 -9.25
C GLU A 471 -6.22 -8.13 -7.74
N ILE A 472 -6.74 -9.00 -6.87
CA ILE A 472 -6.88 -8.77 -5.42
C ILE A 472 -5.54 -8.48 -4.71
N ASP A 473 -4.43 -8.99 -5.24
CA ASP A 473 -3.11 -8.96 -4.56
C ASP A 473 -2.49 -7.57 -4.40
N SER A 474 -2.83 -6.61 -5.27
CA SER A 474 -2.34 -5.23 -5.07
C SER A 474 -3.11 -4.50 -3.98
N GLU A 475 -4.41 -4.81 -3.80
CA GLU A 475 -5.25 -4.19 -2.76
C GLU A 475 -5.00 -4.81 -1.39
N LYS A 476 -4.78 -6.14 -1.33
CA LYS A 476 -4.42 -6.92 -0.13
C LYS A 476 -3.31 -6.30 0.72
N SER A 477 -2.49 -5.38 0.19
CA SER A 477 -1.26 -4.95 0.83
C SER A 477 -1.32 -3.61 1.61
N GLU A 478 -2.00 -2.54 1.15
CA GLU A 478 -2.28 -1.36 2.03
C GLU A 478 -3.41 -1.78 2.99
N LEU A 479 -4.31 -2.67 2.54
CA LEU A 479 -5.19 -3.41 3.44
C LEU A 479 -4.36 -4.15 4.51
N SER A 480 -3.32 -4.91 4.16
CA SER A 480 -2.53 -5.66 5.15
C SER A 480 -1.83 -4.80 6.23
N ASP A 481 -1.51 -3.52 6.00
CA ASP A 481 -1.04 -2.63 7.10
C ASP A 481 -2.22 -2.20 7.97
N LEU A 482 -3.32 -1.72 7.36
CA LEU A 482 -4.56 -1.35 8.06
C LEU A 482 -5.11 -2.53 8.89
N ASP A 483 -5.07 -3.74 8.33
CA ASP A 483 -5.56 -4.99 8.90
C ASP A 483 -4.72 -5.41 10.12
N ALA A 484 -3.39 -5.42 9.97
CA ALA A 484 -2.44 -5.68 11.06
C ALA A 484 -2.40 -4.55 12.11
N THR A 485 -3.21 -3.50 11.92
CA THR A 485 -3.39 -2.36 12.82
C THR A 485 -4.72 -2.40 13.55
N SER A 486 -5.82 -2.71 12.87
CA SER A 486 -7.11 -2.94 13.52
C SER A 486 -7.00 -4.02 14.60
N GLN A 487 -6.09 -4.98 14.42
CA GLN A 487 -5.61 -5.97 15.42
C GLN A 487 -4.95 -5.40 16.68
N ARG A 488 -4.93 -4.08 16.87
CA ARG A 488 -4.23 -3.37 17.96
C ARG A 488 -4.92 -2.07 18.36
N SER A 489 -5.51 -1.37 17.39
CA SER A 489 -6.34 -0.19 17.57
C SER A 489 -7.07 0.09 16.26
N TRP A 490 -8.40 -0.03 16.26
CA TRP A 490 -9.24 0.40 15.15
C TRP A 490 -9.01 1.88 14.83
N ALA A 491 -8.91 2.73 15.87
CA ALA A 491 -8.67 4.17 15.75
C ALA A 491 -7.36 4.51 15.03
N ALA A 492 -6.29 3.75 15.28
CA ALA A 492 -5.03 3.90 14.55
C ALA A 492 -5.20 3.52 13.08
N ALA A 493 -5.90 2.42 12.77
CA ALA A 493 -6.16 1.98 11.41
C ALA A 493 -7.01 3.02 10.64
N ALA A 494 -8.09 3.51 11.25
CA ALA A 494 -8.95 4.55 10.68
C ALA A 494 -8.19 5.86 10.42
N GLY A 495 -7.35 6.30 11.37
CA GLY A 495 -6.49 7.48 11.17
C GLY A 495 -5.48 7.31 10.04
N LYS A 496 -4.97 6.08 9.85
CA LYS A 496 -4.04 5.74 8.76
C LYS A 496 -4.77 5.52 7.42
N TYR A 497 -6.04 5.11 7.42
CA TYR A 497 -6.94 5.14 6.26
C TYR A 497 -7.20 6.58 5.78
N LEU A 498 -7.56 7.52 6.68
CA LEU A 498 -7.74 8.93 6.34
C LEU A 498 -6.47 9.59 5.80
N ASN A 499 -5.28 9.19 6.28
CA ASN A 499 -4.00 9.58 5.68
C ASN A 499 -3.90 9.11 4.21
N LEU A 500 -4.21 7.84 3.92
CA LEU A 500 -4.13 7.27 2.57
C LEU A 500 -5.06 7.99 1.58
N LEU A 501 -6.27 8.39 1.98
CA LEU A 501 -7.18 9.20 1.16
C LEU A 501 -6.57 10.57 0.85
N THR A 502 -6.05 11.24 1.88
CA THR A 502 -5.59 12.63 1.81
C THR A 502 -4.20 12.81 1.19
N LEU A 503 -3.40 11.75 0.96
CA LEU A 503 -2.04 11.81 0.39
C LEU A 503 -1.88 12.77 -0.80
N HIS A 504 -2.78 12.72 -1.79
CA HIS A 504 -2.71 13.62 -2.95
C HIS A 504 -3.05 15.06 -2.58
N GLY A 505 -4.01 15.29 -1.67
CA GLY A 505 -4.34 16.61 -1.12
C GLY A 505 -3.16 17.20 -0.35
N GLN A 506 -2.53 16.42 0.53
CA GLN A 506 -1.32 16.78 1.26
C GLN A 506 -0.16 17.12 0.29
N ALA A 507 0.08 16.30 -0.73
CA ALA A 507 1.13 16.52 -1.72
C ALA A 507 0.88 17.76 -2.60
N MET A 508 -0.33 17.94 -3.12
CA MET A 508 -0.73 19.15 -3.87
C MET A 508 -0.64 20.41 -3.01
N ARG A 509 -0.97 20.31 -1.72
CA ARG A 509 -0.86 21.41 -0.75
C ARG A 509 0.60 21.75 -0.44
N ASN A 510 1.48 20.76 -0.31
CA ASN A 510 2.87 21.00 0.07
C ASN A 510 3.76 21.41 -1.12
N LEU A 511 3.66 20.73 -2.26
CA LEU A 511 4.39 21.12 -3.48
C LEU A 511 3.79 22.37 -4.16
N GLY A 512 2.49 22.62 -3.97
CA GLY A 512 1.79 23.83 -4.42
C GLY A 512 1.89 25.05 -3.50
N LYS A 513 2.63 24.99 -2.38
CA LYS A 513 2.94 26.18 -1.56
C LYS A 513 3.89 27.13 -2.29
N PHE A 514 3.31 27.99 -3.10
CA PHE A 514 3.95 29.21 -3.62
C PHE A 514 4.17 30.21 -2.49
N ASP A 515 5.28 30.94 -2.54
CA ASP A 515 5.66 31.96 -1.56
C ASP A 515 6.79 32.81 -2.14
N VAL A 516 6.47 34.02 -2.63
CA VAL A 516 7.43 34.92 -3.32
C VAL A 516 8.58 35.34 -2.40
N GLN A 517 8.30 35.43 -1.09
CA GLN A 517 9.21 35.90 -0.06
C GLN A 517 9.33 34.87 1.07
N ALA A 518 9.46 33.59 0.69
CA ALA A 518 9.49 32.48 1.62
C ALA A 518 10.53 32.67 2.73
N LYS A 519 10.09 33.00 3.94
CA LYS A 519 10.92 32.88 5.15
C LYS A 519 11.18 31.40 5.48
N ASP A 520 10.18 30.55 5.24
CA ASP A 520 10.22 29.08 5.37
C ASP A 520 11.24 28.44 4.43
N GLU A 521 12.30 27.88 5.00
CA GLU A 521 13.37 27.17 4.32
C GLU A 521 12.93 25.96 3.51
N ALA A 522 11.95 25.19 4.01
CA ALA A 522 11.48 23.99 3.33
C ALA A 522 10.74 24.36 2.04
N LYS A 523 10.05 25.51 2.02
CA LYS A 523 9.50 26.10 0.78
C LYS A 523 10.63 26.56 -0.16
N LYS A 524 11.72 27.17 0.34
CA LYS A 524 12.88 27.55 -0.49
C LYS A 524 13.45 26.31 -1.20
N ILE A 525 13.75 25.24 -0.46
CA ILE A 525 14.25 23.96 -1.00
C ILE A 525 13.27 23.39 -2.03
N ALA A 526 11.98 23.30 -1.72
CA ALA A 526 10.97 22.79 -2.65
C ALA A 526 10.90 23.62 -3.95
N SER A 527 10.99 24.95 -3.83
CA SER A 527 11.00 25.86 -4.98
C SER A 527 12.24 25.64 -5.85
N VAL A 528 13.44 25.54 -5.25
CA VAL A 528 14.70 25.28 -5.96
C VAL A 528 14.69 23.92 -6.65
N ILE A 529 14.22 22.85 -5.99
CA ILE A 529 14.10 21.51 -6.59
C ILE A 529 13.16 21.54 -7.81
N ILE A 530 12.02 22.22 -7.74
CA ILE A 530 11.07 22.25 -8.87
C ILE A 530 11.55 23.15 -10.02
N THR A 531 12.13 24.32 -9.71
CA THR A 531 12.53 25.32 -10.73
C THR A 531 13.89 25.05 -11.36
N LYS A 532 14.90 24.68 -10.56
CA LYS A 532 16.29 24.44 -10.99
C LYS A 532 16.63 22.95 -11.10
N GLY A 533 15.79 22.05 -10.61
CA GLY A 533 16.02 20.61 -10.73
C GLY A 533 15.91 20.14 -12.19
N GLY A 534 16.95 19.44 -12.64
CA GLY A 534 16.90 18.64 -13.86
C GLY A 534 16.17 17.34 -13.60
N PHE A 535 14.90 17.26 -14.02
CA PHE A 535 14.12 16.04 -13.92
C PHE A 535 14.46 15.09 -15.07
N ARG A 536 14.73 13.83 -14.76
CA ARG A 536 14.89 12.74 -15.72
C ARG A 536 14.02 11.56 -15.28
N LEU A 537 13.35 10.93 -16.22
CA LEU A 537 12.64 9.67 -16.00
C LEU A 537 13.52 8.52 -16.47
N LEU A 538 13.76 7.56 -15.58
CA LEU A 538 14.26 6.24 -15.94
C LEU A 538 13.07 5.27 -16.00
N GLU A 539 12.70 4.85 -17.21
CA GLU A 539 11.77 3.74 -17.42
C GLU A 539 12.56 2.44 -17.38
N VAL A 540 12.18 1.49 -16.52
CA VAL A 540 12.78 0.15 -16.47
C VAL A 540 11.74 -0.83 -16.98
N ILE A 541 11.87 -1.19 -18.26
CA ILE A 541 10.88 -1.96 -19.01
C ILE A 541 11.36 -3.42 -19.07
N PRO A 542 10.85 -4.34 -18.23
CA PRO A 542 11.13 -5.77 -18.40
C PRO A 542 10.71 -6.25 -19.79
N GLU A 543 11.61 -6.93 -20.50
CA GLU A 543 11.31 -7.55 -21.78
C GLU A 543 10.61 -8.90 -21.51
N TYR A 544 9.27 -8.88 -21.45
CA TYR A 544 8.41 -9.99 -21.02
C TYR A 544 8.41 -11.26 -21.90
N LYS A 545 9.41 -11.42 -22.77
CA LYS A 545 9.71 -12.69 -23.46
C LYS A 545 10.18 -13.75 -22.45
N ASP A 546 10.83 -13.32 -21.38
CA ASP A 546 11.14 -14.15 -20.23
C ASP A 546 10.06 -14.04 -19.15
N LEU A 547 9.44 -15.18 -18.87
CA LEU A 547 8.53 -15.39 -17.75
C LEU A 547 8.85 -16.73 -17.07
N GLU A 548 10.14 -17.07 -16.92
CA GLU A 548 10.61 -18.34 -16.35
C GLU A 548 10.93 -18.28 -14.85
N MET A 549 10.83 -19.42 -14.17
CA MET A 549 11.38 -19.71 -12.85
C MET A 549 11.61 -21.23 -12.71
N VAL A 550 12.40 -21.65 -11.71
CA VAL A 550 12.36 -23.04 -11.25
C VAL A 550 10.93 -23.33 -10.78
N SER A 551 10.36 -24.49 -11.11
CA SER A 551 8.99 -24.81 -10.63
C SER A 551 8.98 -24.87 -9.10
N MET A 552 7.84 -24.58 -8.47
CA MET A 552 7.79 -24.63 -7.00
C MET A 552 7.92 -26.05 -6.46
N LYS A 553 7.54 -27.06 -7.23
CA LYS A 553 7.80 -28.49 -6.95
C LYS A 553 9.31 -28.77 -6.95
N ASP A 554 10.02 -28.38 -8.01
CA ASP A 554 11.44 -28.68 -8.16
C ASP A 554 12.28 -27.86 -7.16
N LEU A 555 11.86 -26.63 -6.85
CA LEU A 555 12.41 -25.83 -5.75
C LEU A 555 12.34 -26.61 -4.43
N LEU A 556 11.16 -27.12 -4.04
CA LEU A 556 10.98 -27.89 -2.80
C LEU A 556 11.88 -29.14 -2.77
N SER A 557 12.10 -29.80 -3.91
CA SER A 557 12.91 -31.01 -4.00
C SER A 557 14.42 -30.79 -3.78
N ILE A 558 14.90 -29.56 -3.99
CA ILE A 558 16.32 -29.18 -3.80
C ILE A 558 16.53 -28.21 -2.62
N PHE A 559 15.48 -27.85 -1.88
CA PHE A 559 15.55 -26.77 -0.90
C PHE A 559 16.21 -27.19 0.42
N PRO A 560 17.34 -26.58 0.84
CA PRO A 560 18.07 -27.00 2.04
C PRO A 560 17.42 -26.48 3.33
N MET A 561 16.97 -27.40 4.17
CA MET A 561 16.39 -27.15 5.49
C MET A 561 17.48 -26.81 6.54
N LYS A 562 17.12 -26.74 7.83
CA LYS A 562 18.03 -26.27 8.90
C LYS A 562 19.23 -27.20 9.14
N ASP A 563 19.08 -28.48 8.85
CA ASP A 563 20.13 -29.50 8.88
C ASP A 563 20.92 -29.59 7.56
N GLY A 564 20.66 -28.70 6.62
CA GLY A 564 21.26 -28.68 5.28
C GLY A 564 20.66 -29.68 4.28
N LYS A 565 19.76 -30.58 4.70
CA LYS A 565 19.19 -31.61 3.82
C LYS A 565 18.00 -31.07 3.01
N PRO A 566 17.73 -31.64 1.82
CA PRO A 566 16.49 -31.39 1.11
C PRO A 566 15.26 -31.92 1.86
N LEU A 567 14.08 -31.36 1.60
CA LEU A 567 12.81 -31.88 2.11
C LEU A 567 12.54 -33.32 1.60
N GLN A 568 12.00 -34.20 2.44
CA GLN A 568 11.60 -35.53 1.99
C GLN A 568 10.42 -35.46 1.03
N LYS A 569 10.28 -36.43 0.10
CA LYS A 569 9.17 -36.48 -0.87
C LYS A 569 7.79 -36.41 -0.18
N LYS A 570 7.65 -37.04 0.99
CA LYS A 570 6.45 -36.99 1.84
C LYS A 570 6.13 -35.54 2.27
N ASP A 571 7.12 -34.84 2.82
CA ASP A 571 6.97 -33.45 3.28
C ASP A 571 6.64 -32.50 2.12
N GLN A 572 7.26 -32.69 0.95
CA GLN A 572 6.95 -31.91 -0.25
C GLN A 572 5.47 -32.03 -0.64
N ILE A 573 4.93 -33.26 -0.67
CA ILE A 573 3.52 -33.52 -0.97
C ILE A 573 2.61 -32.90 0.09
N LEU A 574 2.91 -33.11 1.38
CA LEU A 574 2.13 -32.55 2.49
C LEU A 574 2.08 -31.02 2.44
N ILE A 575 3.20 -30.34 2.14
CA ILE A 575 3.27 -28.88 1.99
C ILE A 575 2.46 -28.40 0.78
N MET A 576 2.57 -29.06 -0.38
CA MET A 576 1.81 -28.69 -1.58
C MET A 576 0.30 -28.84 -1.35
N ASN A 577 -0.14 -29.97 -0.78
CA ASN A 577 -1.54 -30.24 -0.47
C ASN A 577 -2.09 -29.26 0.58
N TRP A 578 -1.32 -28.95 1.62
CA TRP A 578 -1.70 -27.95 2.63
C TRP A 578 -1.88 -26.56 1.99
N ILE A 579 -0.96 -26.11 1.14
CA ILE A 579 -1.08 -24.81 0.47
C ILE A 579 -2.28 -24.80 -0.48
N HIS A 580 -2.52 -25.90 -1.22
CA HIS A 580 -3.69 -26.03 -2.09
C HIS A 580 -4.99 -25.86 -1.30
N TYR A 581 -5.17 -26.64 -0.22
CA TYR A 581 -6.31 -26.55 0.69
C TYR A 581 -6.47 -25.14 1.29
N LYS A 582 -5.38 -24.48 1.69
CA LYS A 582 -5.44 -23.12 2.27
C LYS A 582 -5.78 -22.04 1.25
N GLU A 583 -5.30 -22.12 0.00
CA GLU A 583 -5.67 -21.18 -1.07
C GLU A 583 -7.08 -21.45 -1.62
N GLU A 584 -7.50 -22.71 -1.70
CA GLU A 584 -8.88 -23.10 -2.05
C GLU A 584 -9.88 -22.56 -1.03
N LYS A 585 -9.68 -22.82 0.27
CA LYS A 585 -10.53 -22.28 1.35
C LYS A 585 -10.53 -20.74 1.44
N LYS A 586 -9.61 -20.06 0.75
CA LYS A 586 -9.38 -18.60 0.79
C LYS A 586 -9.84 -17.86 -0.46
N ASN A 587 -9.81 -18.52 -1.63
CA ASN A 587 -10.12 -17.91 -2.93
C ASN A 587 -11.14 -18.70 -3.78
N GLY A 588 -11.40 -19.98 -3.44
CA GLY A 588 -12.16 -20.96 -4.21
C GLY A 588 -11.30 -21.85 -5.13
N ALA A 589 -11.79 -23.05 -5.47
CA ALA A 589 -11.07 -24.09 -6.24
C ALA A 589 -10.42 -23.59 -7.54
N LYS A 590 -11.04 -22.62 -8.23
CA LYS A 590 -10.51 -21.95 -9.45
C LYS A 590 -9.15 -21.26 -9.27
N HIS A 591 -8.60 -21.19 -8.05
CA HIS A 591 -7.34 -20.55 -7.72
C HIS A 591 -6.31 -21.53 -7.12
N ALA A 592 -6.42 -22.81 -7.43
CA ALA A 592 -5.38 -23.81 -7.22
C ALA A 592 -3.99 -23.27 -7.61
N THR A 593 -3.01 -23.43 -6.71
CA THR A 593 -1.62 -23.06 -7.02
C THR A 593 -0.99 -24.17 -7.84
N ASP A 594 -0.65 -23.89 -9.11
CA ASP A 594 0.18 -24.77 -9.91
C ASP A 594 1.63 -24.75 -9.40
N PHE A 595 2.06 -25.87 -8.83
CA PHE A 595 3.44 -26.10 -8.36
C PHE A 595 4.39 -26.60 -9.46
N ARG A 596 3.86 -27.13 -10.56
CA ARG A 596 4.64 -27.61 -11.73
C ARG A 596 4.97 -26.46 -12.68
N SER A 597 4.21 -25.38 -12.65
CA SER A 597 4.48 -24.15 -13.39
C SER A 597 5.91 -23.65 -13.23
N SER A 598 6.62 -23.55 -14.34
CA SER A 598 7.82 -22.71 -14.51
C SER A 598 7.47 -21.25 -14.81
N TYR A 599 6.18 -20.88 -14.83
CA TYR A 599 5.74 -19.52 -15.21
C TYR A 599 5.84 -18.50 -14.06
N PHE A 600 6.73 -17.53 -14.24
CA PHE A 600 6.93 -16.41 -13.33
C PHE A 600 6.03 -15.21 -13.66
N GLY A 601 4.80 -15.24 -13.13
CA GLY A 601 3.89 -14.08 -13.13
C GLY A 601 4.33 -12.89 -12.25
N GLY A 602 5.58 -12.85 -11.79
CA GLY A 602 6.13 -11.79 -10.96
C GLY A 602 6.75 -10.63 -11.75
N THR A 603 7.56 -9.80 -11.08
CA THR A 603 7.97 -8.50 -11.66
C THR A 603 9.21 -7.87 -10.99
N CYS A 604 10.07 -7.17 -11.74
CA CYS A 604 11.27 -6.52 -11.19
C CYS A 604 10.95 -5.16 -10.53
N HIS A 605 11.08 -5.07 -9.22
CA HIS A 605 10.73 -3.87 -8.45
C HIS A 605 11.71 -2.71 -8.72
N CYS A 606 11.19 -1.50 -8.97
CA CYS A 606 12.01 -0.37 -9.40
C CYS A 606 12.97 0.18 -8.33
N GLU A 607 12.72 -0.10 -7.04
CA GLU A 607 13.69 0.06 -5.96
C GLU A 607 14.93 -0.79 -6.20
N VAL A 608 14.72 -2.06 -6.56
CA VAL A 608 15.80 -3.01 -6.86
C VAL A 608 16.54 -2.55 -8.10
N SER A 609 15.83 -2.18 -9.16
CA SER A 609 16.44 -1.65 -10.39
C SER A 609 17.33 -0.43 -10.13
N LEU A 610 16.83 0.57 -9.39
CA LEU A 610 17.60 1.78 -9.06
C LEU A 610 18.86 1.47 -8.23
N LEU A 611 18.73 0.62 -7.20
CA LEU A 611 19.87 0.23 -6.37
C LEU A 611 20.86 -0.65 -7.15
N CYS A 612 20.42 -1.52 -8.05
CA CYS A 612 21.31 -2.29 -8.92
C CYS A 612 22.13 -1.39 -9.87
N ILE A 613 21.54 -0.33 -10.44
CA ILE A 613 22.29 0.61 -11.30
C ILE A 613 23.29 1.44 -10.47
N GLN A 614 22.86 1.88 -9.28
CA GLN A 614 23.73 2.54 -8.32
C GLN A 614 24.90 1.66 -7.85
N LEU A 615 24.67 0.36 -7.70
CA LEU A 615 25.69 -0.65 -7.36
C LEU A 615 26.63 -0.93 -8.55
N LEU A 616 26.09 -1.12 -9.76
CA LEU A 616 26.85 -1.23 -11.01
C LEU A 616 27.86 -0.09 -11.10
N ASN A 617 27.38 1.17 -11.06
CA ASN A 617 28.24 2.35 -11.17
C ASN A 617 29.42 2.32 -10.19
N ARG A 618 29.17 1.99 -8.91
CA ARG A 618 30.21 1.93 -7.88
C ARG A 618 31.24 0.81 -8.09
N GLN A 619 30.93 -0.20 -8.90
CA GLN A 619 31.87 -1.27 -9.24
C GLN A 619 32.38 -1.22 -10.69
N MET A 620 31.91 -0.32 -11.57
CA MET A 620 32.30 -0.25 -12.99
C MET A 620 33.82 -0.28 -13.22
N ALA A 621 34.61 0.38 -12.36
CA ALA A 621 36.08 0.38 -12.45
C ALA A 621 36.72 -0.98 -12.12
N ASN A 622 36.02 -1.82 -11.35
CA ASN A 622 36.44 -3.17 -10.95
C ASN A 622 35.79 -4.26 -11.83
N LEU A 623 34.80 -3.92 -12.66
CA LEU A 623 34.21 -4.85 -13.62
C LEU A 623 35.22 -5.09 -14.75
N ARG A 624 35.74 -6.32 -14.83
CA ARG A 624 36.80 -6.66 -15.79
C ARG A 624 36.22 -6.72 -17.19
N LYS A 625 36.77 -5.95 -18.12
CA LYS A 625 36.49 -6.07 -19.55
C LYS A 625 37.00 -7.43 -20.04
N SER A 626 36.10 -8.37 -20.25
CA SER A 626 36.41 -9.73 -20.72
C SER A 626 35.89 -9.95 -22.14
N SER A 627 36.24 -11.11 -22.73
CA SER A 627 35.65 -11.61 -23.97
C SER A 627 34.10 -11.54 -23.93
N PRO A 628 33.41 -11.24 -25.04
CA PRO A 628 31.96 -11.27 -25.10
C PRO A 628 31.41 -12.63 -24.64
N GLN A 629 30.39 -12.59 -23.81
CA GLN A 629 29.50 -13.73 -23.57
C GLN A 629 28.07 -13.25 -23.72
N GLU A 630 27.26 -14.05 -24.38
CA GLU A 630 25.95 -13.63 -24.89
C GLU A 630 24.95 -13.33 -23.76
N GLY A 631 24.21 -12.23 -23.94
CA GLY A 631 22.86 -12.06 -23.40
C GLY A 631 22.65 -11.21 -22.13
N ILE A 632 23.66 -10.95 -21.29
CA ILE A 632 23.49 -9.98 -20.18
C ILE A 632 23.70 -8.55 -20.71
N GLU A 633 22.60 -7.93 -21.13
CA GLU A 633 22.58 -6.50 -21.47
C GLU A 633 22.58 -5.68 -20.18
N ILE A 634 23.68 -4.97 -19.91
CA ILE A 634 23.72 -3.93 -18.87
C ILE A 634 23.02 -2.65 -19.38
N PRO A 635 22.52 -1.78 -18.48
CA PRO A 635 22.04 -0.45 -18.85
C PRO A 635 23.10 0.38 -19.57
N GLU A 636 22.66 1.26 -20.47
CA GLU A 636 23.55 2.16 -21.21
C GLU A 636 24.39 3.04 -20.27
N LYS A 637 25.61 3.39 -20.71
CA LYS A 637 26.59 4.06 -19.84
C LYS A 637 26.05 5.38 -19.27
N ASP A 638 25.31 6.16 -20.06
CA ASP A 638 24.73 7.43 -19.60
C ASP A 638 23.73 7.23 -18.45
N ILE A 639 23.01 6.10 -18.43
CA ILE A 639 22.10 5.70 -17.35
C ILE A 639 22.89 5.31 -16.10
N ILE A 640 24.01 4.59 -16.25
CA ILE A 640 24.88 4.21 -15.13
C ILE A 640 25.55 5.46 -14.53
N ASP A 641 26.08 6.34 -15.37
CA ASP A 641 26.78 7.58 -14.99
C ASP A 641 25.86 8.58 -14.23
N LEU A 642 24.52 8.49 -14.35
CA LEU A 642 23.59 9.23 -13.48
C LEU A 642 23.90 9.00 -11.99
N PHE A 643 24.24 7.75 -11.64
CA PHE A 643 24.41 7.28 -10.27
C PHE A 643 25.87 7.35 -9.80
N LEU A 644 26.67 8.26 -10.39
CA LEU A 644 28.03 8.61 -9.95
C LEU A 644 28.08 9.09 -8.50
N LYS A 645 27.02 9.78 -8.03
CA LYS A 645 26.87 10.16 -6.61
C LYS A 645 26.00 9.15 -5.86
N THR A 646 25.89 9.29 -4.55
CA THR A 646 25.23 8.31 -3.67
C THR A 646 23.74 8.60 -3.53
N ILE A 647 22.89 7.58 -3.64
CA ILE A 647 21.48 7.69 -3.21
C ILE A 647 21.44 7.73 -1.68
N THR A 648 20.95 8.82 -1.10
CA THR A 648 20.62 8.91 0.34
C THR A 648 19.11 9.02 0.61
N VAL A 649 18.32 9.28 -0.44
CA VAL A 649 16.88 9.56 -0.41
C VAL A 649 16.18 8.73 -1.51
N LEU A 650 15.37 7.76 -1.11
CA LEU A 650 14.65 6.83 -2.00
C LEU A 650 13.14 6.76 -1.66
N PRO A 651 12.35 7.80 -1.96
CA PRO A 651 10.94 7.84 -1.63
C PRO A 651 10.13 7.03 -2.65
N VAL A 652 9.52 5.97 -2.14
CA VAL A 652 8.70 5.04 -2.91
C VAL A 652 7.22 5.35 -2.72
N SER A 653 6.43 5.31 -3.79
CA SER A 653 4.98 5.63 -3.82
C SER A 653 4.14 4.86 -2.80
N LYS A 654 4.70 3.72 -2.44
CA LYS A 654 4.27 2.60 -1.62
C LYS A 654 5.59 1.90 -1.25
N HIS A 655 5.77 1.51 0.02
CA HIS A 655 6.97 0.96 0.69
C HIS A 655 7.75 -0.18 -0.06
N CYS A 656 8.85 -0.73 0.53
CA CYS A 656 9.75 -1.76 -0.06
C CYS A 656 9.49 -3.23 0.41
N CYS A 657 9.39 -4.26 -0.44
CA CYS A 657 9.05 -5.63 0.04
C CYS A 657 10.27 -6.27 0.76
N PRO A 658 10.17 -7.40 1.48
CA PRO A 658 11.34 -8.03 2.11
C PRO A 658 12.57 -8.19 1.20
N ALA A 659 12.34 -8.49 -0.09
CA ALA A 659 13.37 -8.52 -1.14
C ALA A 659 14.00 -7.15 -1.46
N CYS A 660 13.21 -6.07 -1.42
CA CYS A 660 13.72 -4.71 -1.58
C CYS A 660 14.36 -4.18 -0.29
N ASP A 661 13.81 -4.55 0.88
CA ASP A 661 14.28 -4.24 2.24
C ASP A 661 15.71 -4.74 2.45
N SER A 662 15.99 -5.99 2.04
CA SER A 662 17.33 -6.56 2.11
C SER A 662 18.32 -5.87 1.17
N LEU A 663 17.94 -5.51 -0.06
CA LEU A 663 18.84 -4.74 -0.94
C LEU A 663 19.07 -3.30 -0.46
N VAL A 664 18.04 -2.64 0.09
CA VAL A 664 18.19 -1.32 0.74
C VAL A 664 19.15 -1.42 1.93
N ALA A 665 19.05 -2.47 2.75
CA ALA A 665 19.95 -2.71 3.88
C ALA A 665 21.38 -3.03 3.43
N PHE A 666 21.55 -3.91 2.43
CA PHE A 666 22.85 -4.22 1.82
C PHE A 666 23.52 -2.95 1.28
N TYR A 667 22.78 -2.14 0.53
CA TYR A 667 23.30 -0.88 -0.02
C TYR A 667 23.65 0.12 1.09
N ALA A 668 22.79 0.31 2.09
CA ALA A 668 23.04 1.18 3.25
C ALA A 668 24.34 0.82 3.98
N ASN A 669 24.55 -0.48 4.23
CA ASN A 669 25.76 -1.01 4.86
C ASN A 669 27.00 -0.75 3.97
N LEU A 670 26.91 -1.01 2.66
CA LEU A 670 28.00 -0.80 1.71
C LEU A 670 28.45 0.67 1.59
N ILE A 671 27.54 1.63 1.80
CA ILE A 671 27.87 3.08 1.75
C ILE A 671 28.13 3.71 3.12
N GLY A 672 27.97 2.96 4.22
CA GLY A 672 28.12 3.49 5.58
C GLY A 672 27.11 4.58 5.96
N LYS A 673 25.93 4.64 5.31
CA LYS A 673 24.91 5.68 5.51
C LYS A 673 23.50 5.08 5.54
N GLN A 674 22.62 5.66 6.36
CA GLN A 674 21.18 5.35 6.33
C GLN A 674 20.54 5.84 5.03
N ILE A 675 19.76 4.98 4.37
CA ILE A 675 18.85 5.37 3.28
C ILE A 675 17.53 5.86 3.86
N GLN A 676 17.05 7.02 3.40
CA GLN A 676 15.74 7.54 3.76
C GLN A 676 14.67 7.02 2.78
N TYR A 677 13.82 6.12 3.25
CA TYR A 677 12.70 5.55 2.54
C TYR A 677 11.53 5.28 3.52
N PRO A 678 10.28 5.07 3.06
CA PRO A 678 9.10 4.88 3.93
C PRO A 678 9.12 3.62 4.81
N GLY A 679 10.16 2.80 4.76
CA GLY A 679 10.17 1.46 5.35
C GLY A 679 9.66 0.38 4.38
N SER A 680 9.57 -0.84 4.89
CA SER A 680 9.40 -2.08 4.11
C SER A 680 8.06 -2.81 4.37
N HIS A 681 7.87 -4.12 4.13
CA HIS A 681 6.78 -4.93 4.76
C HIS A 681 7.02 -6.40 5.03
N LYS A 682 6.00 -7.06 5.62
CA LYS A 682 5.99 -8.47 6.04
C LYS A 682 5.67 -9.41 4.88
N ASN A 683 4.77 -9.02 3.99
CA ASN A 683 4.31 -9.89 2.92
C ASN A 683 5.39 -9.93 1.84
N TRP A 684 5.55 -11.07 1.17
CA TRP A 684 6.46 -11.18 0.03
C TRP A 684 5.72 -10.90 -1.28
N SER A 685 6.45 -10.41 -2.27
CA SER A 685 5.97 -10.23 -3.64
C SER A 685 6.82 -11.11 -4.55
N ALA A 686 6.21 -11.82 -5.49
CA ALA A 686 6.94 -12.53 -6.54
C ALA A 686 7.76 -11.50 -7.36
N CYS A 687 9.07 -11.47 -7.15
CA CYS A 687 9.95 -10.44 -7.72
C CYS A 687 11.28 -11.00 -8.22
N SER A 688 11.74 -10.46 -9.34
CA SER A 688 13.04 -10.79 -9.93
C SER A 688 14.01 -9.64 -9.66
N PRO A 689 15.28 -9.90 -9.35
CA PRO A 689 16.31 -8.89 -9.59
C PRO A 689 16.45 -8.62 -11.11
N PRO A 690 17.08 -7.52 -11.52
CA PRO A 690 17.65 -7.39 -12.85
C PRO A 690 18.74 -8.46 -13.08
N PRO A 691 18.95 -8.96 -14.32
CA PRO A 691 20.01 -9.94 -14.61
C PRO A 691 21.41 -9.44 -14.23
N TRP A 692 21.65 -8.13 -14.37
CA TRP A 692 22.89 -7.46 -14.03
C TRP A 692 23.06 -7.12 -12.54
N ILE A 693 22.28 -7.72 -11.62
CA ILE A 693 22.58 -7.57 -10.20
C ILE A 693 23.95 -8.20 -9.89
N LEU A 694 24.82 -7.42 -9.26
CA LEU A 694 26.13 -7.87 -8.82
C LEU A 694 26.00 -9.07 -7.89
N LYS A 695 26.93 -10.01 -8.01
CA LYS A 695 26.88 -11.31 -7.34
C LYS A 695 26.62 -11.19 -5.83
N ASP A 696 27.39 -10.36 -5.12
CA ASP A 696 27.28 -10.22 -3.67
C ASP A 696 25.90 -9.69 -3.22
N ALA A 697 25.34 -8.74 -3.97
CA ALA A 697 24.02 -8.18 -3.72
C ALA A 697 22.92 -9.21 -4.01
N GLY A 698 23.04 -9.94 -5.11
CA GLY A 698 22.14 -11.03 -5.48
C GLY A 698 22.17 -12.19 -4.49
N SER A 699 23.36 -12.63 -4.08
CA SER A 699 23.57 -13.66 -3.05
C SER A 699 23.07 -13.20 -1.67
N HIS A 700 23.21 -11.93 -1.31
CA HIS A 700 22.60 -11.38 -0.09
C HIS A 700 21.07 -11.42 -0.16
N MET A 701 20.47 -10.95 -1.25
CA MET A 701 19.02 -11.03 -1.46
C MET A 701 18.52 -12.48 -1.39
N MET A 702 19.21 -13.40 -2.07
CA MET A 702 18.93 -14.85 -2.06
C MET A 702 19.00 -15.41 -0.64
N LYS A 703 20.06 -15.13 0.13
CA LYS A 703 20.20 -15.62 1.51
C LYS A 703 19.01 -15.23 2.39
N ILE A 704 18.57 -13.98 2.32
CA ILE A 704 17.42 -13.48 3.11
C ILE A 704 16.10 -14.13 2.65
N ALA A 705 15.91 -14.34 1.34
CA ALA A 705 14.72 -15.01 0.81
C ALA A 705 14.69 -16.50 1.18
N THR A 706 15.82 -17.20 1.07
CA THR A 706 15.97 -18.60 1.49
C THR A 706 15.73 -18.76 2.99
N GLU A 707 16.25 -17.89 3.85
CA GLU A 707 15.99 -18.02 5.30
C GLU A 707 14.51 -17.84 5.63
N ALA A 708 13.86 -16.82 5.06
CA ALA A 708 12.43 -16.59 5.24
C ALA A 708 11.57 -17.76 4.69
N LEU A 709 12.01 -18.43 3.62
CA LEU A 709 11.34 -19.62 3.09
C LEU A 709 11.56 -20.83 4.00
N ARG A 710 12.75 -21.00 4.56
CA ARG A 710 13.04 -22.09 5.52
C ARG A 710 12.19 -21.98 6.77
N GLU A 711 12.11 -20.79 7.38
CA GLU A 711 11.21 -20.54 8.53
C GLU A 711 9.74 -20.79 8.17
N ARG A 712 9.31 -20.39 6.97
CA ARG A 712 7.95 -20.62 6.47
C ARG A 712 7.64 -22.11 6.30
N LEU A 713 8.56 -22.89 5.74
CA LEU A 713 8.40 -24.33 5.51
C LEU A 713 8.39 -25.12 6.83
N SER A 714 9.31 -24.81 7.76
CA SER A 714 9.29 -25.40 9.10
C SER A 714 7.95 -25.18 9.80
N TRP A 715 7.43 -23.94 9.81
CA TRP A 715 6.14 -23.65 10.44
C TRP A 715 4.96 -24.36 9.75
N ILE A 716 4.97 -24.51 8.42
CA ILE A 716 3.93 -25.27 7.71
C ILE A 716 3.95 -26.74 8.15
N LEU A 717 5.13 -27.36 8.23
CA LEU A 717 5.26 -28.73 8.73
C LEU A 717 4.84 -28.85 10.21
N GLU A 718 5.15 -27.87 11.06
CA GLU A 718 4.63 -27.80 12.43
C GLU A 718 3.09 -27.74 12.46
N GLN A 719 2.43 -27.02 11.54
CA GLN A 719 0.97 -26.99 11.46
C GLN A 719 0.34 -28.23 10.83
N ILE A 720 1.12 -29.08 10.14
CA ILE A 720 0.67 -30.36 9.59
C ILE A 720 0.86 -31.48 10.63
N ASN A 721 1.97 -31.45 11.37
CA ASN A 721 2.30 -32.46 12.38
C ASN A 721 1.57 -32.25 13.71
N ARG A 722 1.01 -31.05 13.93
CA ARG A 722 -0.07 -30.87 14.92
C ARG A 722 -1.27 -31.68 14.45
N LYS A 723 -1.44 -32.88 15.03
CA LYS A 723 -2.72 -33.60 15.00
C LYS A 723 -3.85 -32.60 15.32
N PRO A 724 -5.06 -32.80 14.78
CA PRO A 724 -6.24 -32.27 15.44
C PRO A 724 -6.21 -32.85 16.86
N THR A 725 -5.95 -32.01 17.87
CA THR A 725 -6.49 -32.28 19.19
C THR A 725 -8.00 -32.28 19.00
N ASP A 726 -8.65 -33.37 19.36
CA ASP A 726 -10.11 -33.43 19.38
C ASP A 726 -10.66 -32.20 20.11
N PRO A 727 -11.81 -31.65 19.67
CA PRO A 727 -12.44 -30.54 20.35
C PRO A 727 -12.80 -31.01 21.77
N SER A 728 -11.93 -30.68 22.73
CA SER A 728 -12.03 -31.11 24.12
C SER A 728 -13.45 -30.78 24.59
N PRO A 729 -14.25 -31.78 25.01
CA PRO A 729 -15.68 -31.60 25.24
C PRO A 729 -15.86 -30.45 26.22
N THR A 730 -16.58 -29.41 25.77
CA THR A 730 -16.79 -28.18 26.55
C THR A 730 -17.33 -28.59 27.91
N PRO A 731 -16.63 -28.31 29.04
CA PRO A 731 -17.05 -28.80 30.34
C PRO A 731 -18.44 -28.25 30.64
N SER A 732 -19.41 -29.15 30.82
CA SER A 732 -20.81 -28.80 31.03
C SER A 732 -20.93 -27.93 32.28
N SER A 733 -21.33 -26.67 32.11
CA SER A 733 -21.41 -25.67 33.17
C SER A 733 -22.65 -25.90 34.05
N SER A 734 -22.65 -27.02 34.78
CA SER A 734 -23.79 -27.50 35.55
C SER A 734 -23.36 -28.38 36.73
N GLU A 735 -22.59 -27.84 37.66
CA GLU A 735 -22.84 -28.00 39.10
C GLU A 735 -21.98 -26.98 39.90
N VAL A 736 -22.65 -26.02 40.54
CA VAL A 736 -22.06 -25.20 41.60
C VAL A 736 -22.65 -25.71 42.91
N LYS A 737 -21.87 -26.46 43.69
CA LYS A 737 -22.19 -26.82 45.08
C LYS A 737 -21.36 -25.95 46.02
N SER A 738 -22.04 -25.34 46.99
CA SER A 738 -21.42 -24.48 48.00
C SER A 738 -20.62 -25.29 49.04
N PRO A 739 -19.58 -24.72 49.66
CA PRO A 739 -18.74 -25.44 50.63
C PRO A 739 -19.24 -25.29 52.09
N GLU A 740 -19.75 -26.39 52.62
CA GLU A 740 -19.79 -26.79 54.04
C GLU A 740 -19.40 -28.30 54.04
N GLY A 741 -18.72 -28.90 55.02
CA GLY A 741 -18.02 -28.43 56.22
C GLY A 741 -17.29 -29.61 56.89
N GLU A 742 -16.18 -29.34 57.57
CA GLU A 742 -15.43 -30.16 58.55
C GLU A 742 -15.38 -31.72 58.50
N SER A 743 -14.15 -32.24 58.30
CA SER A 743 -13.47 -33.26 59.15
C SER A 743 -13.49 -34.79 58.86
N MET A 744 -12.50 -35.46 59.48
CA MET A 744 -12.33 -36.89 59.81
C MET A 744 -11.95 -37.95 58.74
N ALA A 745 -10.65 -38.30 58.76
CA ALA A 745 -10.07 -39.67 58.91
C ALA A 745 -10.28 -40.81 57.88
N GLY A 746 -9.33 -41.78 57.87
CA GLY A 746 -9.27 -42.97 56.99
C GLY A 746 -8.43 -42.72 55.72
N GLU A 747 -7.25 -43.31 55.44
CA GLU A 747 -6.56 -44.57 55.77
C GLU A 747 -6.76 -45.73 54.76
N SER A 748 -5.71 -46.55 54.60
CA SER A 748 -5.53 -47.78 53.77
C SER A 748 -5.58 -47.70 52.22
N ASP A 749 -4.37 -47.82 51.63
CA ASP A 749 -3.88 -48.96 50.83
C ASP A 749 -4.30 -49.30 49.37
N ALA A 750 -3.21 -49.61 48.63
CA ALA A 750 -2.99 -50.73 47.69
C ALA A 750 -3.53 -50.75 46.24
N GLU A 751 -2.57 -50.97 45.33
CA GLU A 751 -2.62 -51.92 44.18
C GLU A 751 -3.72 -51.78 43.09
N SER A 752 -3.70 -52.55 42.00
CA SER A 752 -2.64 -52.82 41.00
C SER A 752 -3.31 -53.40 39.73
N GLY A 753 -2.57 -53.55 38.62
CA GLY A 753 -3.06 -54.13 37.36
C GLY A 753 -2.70 -53.27 36.14
N LEU A 754 -2.12 -53.76 35.03
CA LEU A 754 -2.35 -54.97 34.21
C LEU A 754 -3.68 -54.90 33.42
N ALA A 755 -3.72 -55.17 32.10
CA ALA A 755 -2.66 -55.37 31.11
C ALA A 755 -3.21 -55.15 29.67
N GLU A 756 -2.64 -55.87 28.69
CA GLU A 756 -3.10 -56.06 27.29
C GLU A 756 -2.92 -54.85 26.35
N GLN A 757 -2.15 -54.95 25.25
CA GLN A 757 -2.30 -55.78 24.04
C GLN A 757 -3.48 -55.31 23.16
N SER A 758 -3.25 -54.68 22.01
CA SER A 758 -2.62 -55.19 20.77
C SER A 758 -3.59 -55.97 19.88
N MET A 759 -4.21 -55.26 18.93
CA MET A 759 -4.39 -55.79 17.57
C MET A 759 -4.12 -54.70 16.52
N LEU A 760 -3.27 -55.04 15.56
CA LEU A 760 -3.28 -54.48 14.22
C LEU A 760 -4.18 -55.38 13.36
N GLU A 761 -4.98 -54.82 12.47
CA GLU A 761 -4.84 -55.10 11.03
C GLU A 761 -5.78 -54.27 10.11
N ASN A 762 -5.35 -54.15 8.86
CA ASN A 762 -6.11 -54.01 7.61
C ASN A 762 -7.27 -52.99 7.51
N SER A 763 -7.02 -51.94 6.74
CA SER A 763 -7.89 -51.61 5.60
C SER A 763 -7.06 -51.07 4.44
N GLU A 764 -7.32 -51.58 3.23
CA GLU A 764 -6.63 -51.20 2.00
C GLU A 764 -7.20 -49.89 1.43
N TYR A 765 -6.40 -49.13 0.69
CA TYR A 765 -6.88 -47.95 -0.03
C TYR A 765 -6.78 -48.13 -1.54
N THR A 766 -7.93 -48.10 -2.21
CA THR A 766 -8.07 -48.26 -3.65
C THR A 766 -7.46 -47.08 -4.41
N VAL A 767 -6.76 -47.36 -5.51
CA VAL A 767 -6.28 -46.33 -6.44
C VAL A 767 -7.39 -45.99 -7.44
N PHE A 768 -7.57 -44.70 -7.70
CA PHE A 768 -8.31 -44.19 -8.86
C PHE A 768 -7.35 -43.36 -9.71
N ASP A 769 -7.17 -43.76 -10.97
CA ASP A 769 -6.38 -43.02 -11.96
C ASP A 769 -7.21 -41.89 -12.62
N PHE A 770 -6.54 -40.78 -12.94
CA PHE A 770 -6.99 -39.67 -13.79
C PHE A 770 -5.78 -38.89 -14.35
#